data_AF-A0A517XYM9-F1
#
_entry.id   AF-A0A517XYM9-F1
#
_cell.length_a   1.000
_cell.length_b   1.000
_cell.length_c   1.000
_cell.angle_alpha   90.00
_cell.angle_beta   90.00
_cell.angle_gamma   90.00
#
_symmetry.space_group_name_H-M   'P 1'
#
loop_
_entity.id
_entity.type
_entity.pdbx_description
1 polymer ?
#
loop_
_entity_poly.entity_id
_entity_poly.type
_entity_poly.pdbx_seq_one_letter_code
_entity_poly.pdbx_strand_id
1 'polypeptide(L)'
;MDCTTRLRPRLSVQPLEDRCVPALLLSDVGYSGVFFNSPTEQFFELRGDPGATIAGRTYLVTVNGDPGTAAGVINSVFDLGGVQLGSSGYLAVVQANSPYTVDSRSAVLRGTTTGFGGLGGTAPDRFSDSSALSNEFEFIFGSNTFLLVTANTAPVPGADVDVNDDGLLDSAASTWTVLDSVGVLGPTLGANANETSYGKITVSQGGVGRALYSSVTINATAHGHVARVGESTGYTAADWVAGRPDDSGNAPGQYRYENGIFGRPTDPNRFTAGLRVDQLGGANFVSAAYGRVYTDANGNNTFDAGDAPVAGQTVWADQNANGVLDSYETTFSIAASGLPVNADLTNAIPGATLTLINTGVNQVGRSIQVSDTVFNTSQRIGSNNVGFFASFHQLRVDLYRPSSSVSLDYFDDVPGTGAGGTGRMEAYAANGTLLDVVLVSVQRGTTGGTMIINRPQADIAYVIAYTDPSTTANAYFDNLRFTTPESSATTAADGSYKVGGLLDGDYSIRTIGGAQLPASITNLVPVRGLDFGTGGGLGGGGGSIGGRGRTVAVGGGPGAVSVYGSVNGQLSQASVINFPVLFPDAPFDGTYRTATGDVNGDGVEDVAVVTGPGTSVRWAVIDGRTGNTLLVPLTTAFAGSDSFTGGGFVSIGDLDGDGRGEVVLTPDQGGGARVTIFTVYNVGARVRANYLGINDPNFRGGARTALGDVNGDGRADLLVAAGFQGGPRVALYDGKQVFTAGLVPITSDFFAFDQGLRNGVFASIGDVDGDGFGDLVLGAGSGGAPAVRVLSGRTLVFGGGPGAALATPISDFFVNGDSDSRTGVRVTAKNVDGDQFADIVTGSGENQPSFMRVYAGSSARGRAEPAVIQDVDPFGVALTEGVFVG
;
A
#
# COMPACT_ATOMS: atom_id res chain seq x y z
N MET A 1 -39.71 13.30 29.93
CA MET A 1 -38.26 13.53 30.03
C MET A 1 -37.88 14.31 28.80
N ASP A 2 -37.23 15.45 28.99
CA ASP A 2 -36.97 16.45 27.96
C ASP A 2 -35.92 15.96 26.97
N CYS A 3 -36.22 16.05 25.67
CA CYS A 3 -35.37 15.63 24.56
C CYS A 3 -34.73 16.85 23.86
N THR A 4 -34.28 17.83 24.63
CA THR A 4 -33.43 18.91 24.12
C THR A 4 -32.02 18.36 23.86
N THR A 5 -31.71 18.13 22.57
CA THR A 5 -30.38 18.20 21.95
C THR A 5 -29.20 17.81 22.86
N ARG A 6 -28.88 16.52 22.96
CA ARG A 6 -27.56 16.11 23.43
C ARG A 6 -26.54 16.58 22.39
N LEU A 7 -25.89 17.70 22.66
CA LEU A 7 -24.66 18.16 22.03
C LEU A 7 -23.63 17.02 22.15
N ARG A 8 -23.44 16.25 21.07
CA ARG A 8 -22.42 15.18 21.02
C ARG A 8 -21.19 15.74 20.31
N PRO A 9 -19.97 15.42 20.77
CA PRO A 9 -18.77 15.67 20.01
C PRO A 9 -18.90 15.10 18.58
N ARG A 10 -18.38 15.83 17.60
CA ARG A 10 -18.25 15.47 16.19
C ARG A 10 -16.77 15.38 15.84
N LEU A 11 -16.44 14.39 15.02
CA LEU A 11 -15.10 14.20 14.45
C LEU A 11 -15.15 14.65 12.98
N SER A 12 -14.29 15.60 12.61
CA SER A 12 -14.06 15.94 11.19
C SER A 12 -12.64 15.57 10.80
N VAL A 13 -12.48 15.02 9.60
CA VAL A 13 -11.19 14.84 8.94
C VAL A 13 -11.00 15.99 7.94
N GLN A 14 -9.85 16.63 7.95
CA GLN A 14 -9.55 17.76 7.07
C GLN A 14 -8.95 17.26 5.74
N PRO A 15 -9.55 17.58 4.59
CA PRO A 15 -8.94 17.31 3.28
C PRO A 15 -7.58 17.99 3.12
N LEU A 16 -6.80 17.53 2.14
CA LEU A 16 -5.50 18.12 1.83
C LEU A 16 -5.60 19.59 1.46
N GLU A 17 -6.57 19.93 0.62
CA GLU A 17 -6.83 21.26 0.09
C GLU A 17 -7.25 22.29 1.15
N ASP A 18 -7.70 21.84 2.32
CA ASP A 18 -8.08 22.71 3.43
C ASP A 18 -6.96 22.85 4.47
N ARG A 19 -5.82 22.15 4.31
CA ARG A 19 -4.73 22.16 5.29
C ARG A 19 -4.11 23.56 5.42
N CYS A 20 -3.76 23.91 6.66
CA CYS A 20 -2.94 25.07 6.94
C CYS A 20 -1.54 24.60 7.31
N VAL A 21 -0.56 24.87 6.44
CA VAL A 21 0.85 24.70 6.75
C VAL A 21 1.34 26.04 7.32
N PRO A 22 1.79 26.10 8.58
CA PRO A 22 2.05 27.36 9.28
C PRO A 22 3.02 28.33 8.58
N ALA A 23 3.84 27.81 7.66
CA ALA A 23 4.76 28.56 6.83
C ALA A 23 5.12 27.75 5.57
N LEU A 24 5.73 28.41 4.57
CA LEU A 24 6.37 27.74 3.44
C LEU A 24 7.63 26.99 3.93
N LEU A 25 7.75 25.71 3.59
CA LEU A 25 8.83 24.81 4.04
C LEU A 25 9.51 24.12 2.87
N LEU A 26 10.79 23.80 3.05
CA LEU A 26 11.53 22.85 2.21
C LEU A 26 11.02 21.45 2.53
N SER A 27 10.55 20.71 1.53
CA SER A 27 10.03 19.34 1.66
C SER A 27 11.10 18.32 1.30
N ASP A 28 11.73 18.53 0.15
CA ASP A 28 12.71 17.61 -0.45
C ASP A 28 13.76 18.40 -1.24
N VAL A 29 15.01 17.97 -1.20
CA VAL A 29 16.11 18.48 -2.02
C VAL A 29 16.94 17.30 -2.53
N GLY A 30 16.86 17.04 -3.83
CA GLY A 30 17.73 16.12 -4.56
C GLY A 30 18.87 16.89 -5.24
N TYR A 31 20.10 16.57 -4.85
CA TYR A 31 21.32 17.25 -5.29
C TYR A 31 22.42 16.23 -5.61
N SER A 32 23.47 16.62 -6.31
CA SER A 32 24.48 15.65 -6.73
C SER A 32 25.39 15.21 -5.58
N GLY A 33 25.23 13.96 -5.11
CA GLY A 33 26.17 13.35 -4.16
C GLY A 33 27.26 12.48 -4.82
N VAL A 34 26.93 11.82 -5.93
CA VAL A 34 27.84 10.95 -6.73
C VAL A 34 27.50 11.00 -8.24
N PHE A 35 26.56 11.85 -8.65
CA PHE A 35 26.18 11.98 -10.06
C PHE A 35 27.25 12.81 -10.75
N PHE A 36 27.71 12.35 -11.91
CA PHE A 36 28.62 13.09 -12.76
C PHE A 36 27.92 14.30 -13.40
N ASN A 37 27.31 15.18 -12.59
CA ASN A 37 26.65 16.39 -13.03
C ASN A 37 25.56 16.08 -14.08
N SER A 38 24.54 15.31 -13.67
CA SER A 38 23.42 15.01 -14.57
C SER A 38 22.48 16.23 -14.63
N PRO A 39 22.30 16.88 -15.79
CA PRO A 39 21.51 18.10 -15.92
C PRO A 39 19.99 17.85 -15.90
N THR A 40 19.56 16.65 -15.47
CA THR A 40 18.15 16.24 -15.44
C THR A 40 17.68 15.77 -14.04
N GLU A 41 18.58 15.50 -13.11
CA GLU A 41 18.29 14.75 -11.88
C GLU A 41 18.28 15.62 -10.61
N GLN A 42 18.56 16.91 -10.71
CA GLN A 42 18.42 17.80 -9.55
C GLN A 42 16.99 18.32 -9.43
N PHE A 43 16.55 18.46 -8.18
CA PHE A 43 15.25 19.03 -7.86
C PHE A 43 15.22 19.57 -6.44
N PHE A 44 14.23 20.41 -6.19
CA PHE A 44 13.75 20.63 -4.84
C PHE A 44 12.24 20.75 -4.84
N GLU A 45 11.66 20.52 -3.67
CA GLU A 45 10.25 20.61 -3.44
C GLU A 45 9.96 21.52 -2.26
N LEU A 46 8.97 22.39 -2.43
CA LEU A 46 8.41 23.21 -1.37
C LEU A 46 7.00 22.77 -1.06
N ARG A 47 6.60 23.02 0.19
CA ARG A 47 5.21 22.85 0.61
C ARG A 47 4.73 24.01 1.46
N GLY A 48 3.45 24.31 1.35
CA GLY A 48 2.76 25.37 2.08
C GLY A 48 1.25 25.17 1.98
N ASP A 49 0.50 26.24 2.20
CA ASP A 49 -0.95 26.21 2.08
C ASP A 49 -1.38 25.84 0.63
N PRO A 50 -2.32 24.89 0.47
CA PRO A 50 -2.89 24.52 -0.83
C PRO A 50 -3.37 25.71 -1.65
N GLY A 51 -2.92 25.78 -2.91
CA GLY A 51 -3.29 26.85 -3.84
C GLY A 51 -2.73 28.24 -3.49
N ALA A 52 -1.97 28.39 -2.41
CA ALA A 52 -1.46 29.67 -1.98
C ALA A 52 -0.40 30.21 -2.95
N THR A 53 -0.33 31.54 -3.06
CA THR A 53 0.73 32.22 -3.80
C THR A 53 1.90 32.50 -2.88
N ILE A 54 3.08 32.05 -3.26
CA ILE A 54 4.33 32.35 -2.54
C ILE A 54 4.54 33.86 -2.52
N ALA A 55 4.74 34.42 -1.32
CA ALA A 55 4.93 35.84 -1.13
C ALA A 55 6.07 36.38 -2.01
N GLY A 56 5.89 37.60 -2.54
CA GLY A 56 6.93 38.25 -3.34
C GLY A 56 8.25 38.38 -2.58
N ARG A 57 9.38 38.32 -3.30
CA ARG A 57 10.74 38.36 -2.74
C ARG A 57 11.10 37.16 -1.84
N THR A 58 10.52 36.01 -2.15
CA THR A 58 10.90 34.73 -1.55
C THR A 58 11.88 34.03 -2.48
N TYR A 59 13.00 33.56 -1.92
CA TYR A 59 14.09 32.96 -2.67
C TYR A 59 14.54 31.64 -2.03
N LEU A 60 14.92 30.67 -2.86
CA LEU A 60 15.79 29.59 -2.41
C LEU A 60 17.23 29.96 -2.82
N VAL A 61 18.14 29.92 -1.85
CA VAL A 61 19.55 30.30 -2.04
C VAL A 61 20.43 29.13 -1.60
N THR A 62 21.40 28.75 -2.43
CA THR A 62 22.43 27.77 -2.04
C THR A 62 23.72 28.47 -1.66
N VAL A 63 24.21 28.23 -0.45
CA VAL A 63 25.41 28.89 0.13
C VAL A 63 26.50 27.85 0.40
N ASN A 64 27.74 28.20 0.05
CA ASN A 64 28.91 27.34 0.28
C ASN A 64 29.31 27.35 1.75
N GLY A 65 29.63 26.17 2.28
CA GLY A 65 30.20 25.98 3.60
C GLY A 65 31.70 25.65 3.63
N ASP A 66 32.35 25.51 2.47
CA ASP A 66 33.74 25.05 2.41
C ASP A 66 34.76 26.20 2.60
N PRO A 67 35.58 26.17 3.67
CA PRO A 67 36.56 27.20 3.97
C PRO A 67 37.73 27.26 2.98
N GLY A 68 37.92 26.23 2.14
CA GLY A 68 39.03 26.16 1.18
C GLY A 68 38.77 26.80 -0.18
N THR A 69 37.50 27.12 -0.50
CA THR A 69 37.09 27.52 -1.85
C THR A 69 36.34 28.85 -1.89
N ALA A 70 35.45 29.12 -0.92
CA ALA A 70 34.88 30.42 -0.55
C ALA A 70 33.64 30.18 0.34
N ALA A 71 33.81 30.05 1.66
CA ALA A 71 32.68 29.94 2.58
C ALA A 71 31.81 31.21 2.50
N GLY A 72 30.52 31.08 2.78
CA GLY A 72 29.58 32.21 2.70
C GLY A 72 29.17 32.60 1.27
N VAL A 73 29.81 32.10 0.21
CA VAL A 73 29.46 32.51 -1.16
C VAL A 73 28.20 31.82 -1.68
N ILE A 74 27.32 32.61 -2.27
CA ILE A 74 26.10 32.14 -2.95
C ILE A 74 26.44 31.47 -4.28
N ASN A 75 26.02 30.22 -4.46
CA ASN A 75 26.10 29.55 -5.76
C ASN A 75 24.95 29.92 -6.68
N SER A 76 23.73 29.79 -6.17
CA SER A 76 22.51 29.80 -6.98
C SER A 76 21.36 30.44 -6.24
N VAL A 77 20.45 31.03 -7.01
CA VAL A 77 19.26 31.74 -6.53
C VAL A 77 18.07 31.38 -7.40
N PHE A 78 16.98 30.95 -6.75
CA PHE A 78 15.67 30.76 -7.36
C PHE A 78 14.70 31.84 -6.87
N ASP A 79 14.14 32.65 -7.78
CA ASP A 79 13.05 33.59 -7.48
C ASP A 79 11.69 32.88 -7.52
N LEU A 80 11.15 32.62 -6.34
CA LEU A 80 9.89 31.91 -6.12
C LEU A 80 8.71 32.87 -5.94
N GLY A 81 8.96 34.19 -5.91
CA GLY A 81 7.93 35.18 -5.69
C GLY A 81 6.81 35.09 -6.72
N GLY A 82 5.57 35.06 -6.23
CA GLY A 82 4.37 35.01 -7.07
C GLY A 82 4.07 33.65 -7.71
N VAL A 83 4.85 32.61 -7.42
CA VAL A 83 4.54 31.24 -7.86
C VAL A 83 3.39 30.70 -7.02
N GLN A 84 2.41 30.07 -7.67
CA GLN A 84 1.29 29.44 -6.98
C GLN A 84 1.64 27.98 -6.65
N LEU A 85 1.41 27.58 -5.41
CA LEU A 85 1.47 26.18 -4.99
C LEU A 85 0.31 25.40 -5.61
N GLY A 86 0.49 24.10 -5.81
CA GLY A 86 -0.57 23.25 -6.33
C GLY A 86 -1.76 23.14 -5.38
N SER A 87 -2.86 22.55 -5.86
CA SER A 87 -3.99 22.14 -5.00
C SER A 87 -3.60 21.15 -3.90
N SER A 88 -2.45 20.49 -4.02
CA SER A 88 -1.85 19.67 -2.96
C SER A 88 -1.09 20.48 -1.90
N GLY A 89 -0.84 21.77 -2.12
CA GLY A 89 0.08 22.57 -1.29
C GLY A 89 1.55 22.43 -1.67
N TYR A 90 1.88 21.64 -2.70
CA TYR A 90 3.26 21.38 -3.11
C TYR A 90 3.65 22.12 -4.39
N LEU A 91 4.94 22.47 -4.47
CA LEU A 91 5.62 22.96 -5.66
C LEU A 91 6.89 22.14 -5.87
N ALA A 92 6.93 21.40 -6.97
CA ALA A 92 8.14 20.74 -7.45
C ALA A 92 8.89 21.67 -8.41
N VAL A 93 10.18 21.89 -8.15
CA VAL A 93 11.08 22.62 -9.05
C VAL A 93 12.11 21.63 -9.58
N VAL A 94 12.04 21.36 -10.89
CA VAL A 94 12.79 20.27 -11.53
C VAL A 94 13.55 20.78 -12.76
N GLN A 95 14.66 20.12 -13.08
CA GLN A 95 15.43 20.41 -14.28
C GLN A 95 14.67 20.06 -15.58
N ALA A 96 15.15 20.63 -16.68
CA ALA A 96 14.72 20.26 -18.03
C ALA A 96 14.91 18.76 -18.27
N ASN A 97 13.93 18.12 -18.89
CA ASN A 97 13.92 16.66 -19.13
C ASN A 97 14.05 15.80 -17.85
N SER A 98 13.71 16.36 -16.68
CA SER A 98 13.78 15.59 -15.44
C SER A 98 12.96 14.30 -15.49
N PRO A 99 13.53 13.16 -15.04
CA PRO A 99 12.89 11.86 -15.09
C PRO A 99 11.88 11.64 -13.95
N TYR A 100 11.77 12.58 -13.01
CA TYR A 100 10.89 12.44 -11.84
C TYR A 100 9.42 12.58 -12.20
N THR A 101 8.61 11.72 -11.57
CA THR A 101 7.16 11.83 -11.64
C THR A 101 6.69 12.80 -10.56
N VAL A 102 5.80 13.72 -10.94
CA VAL A 102 5.20 14.69 -10.01
C VAL A 102 3.70 14.46 -9.92
N ASP A 103 3.14 14.46 -8.70
CA ASP A 103 1.70 14.39 -8.49
C ASP A 103 0.99 15.51 -9.28
N SER A 104 -0.05 15.13 -10.00
CA SER A 104 -0.82 16.03 -10.88
C SER A 104 -1.47 17.21 -10.17
N ARG A 105 -1.63 17.16 -8.84
CA ARG A 105 -2.20 18.23 -8.02
C ARG A 105 -1.17 19.25 -7.57
N SER A 106 0.11 18.94 -7.72
CA SER A 106 1.23 19.81 -7.38
C SER A 106 1.53 20.79 -8.50
N ALA A 107 2.00 21.98 -8.11
CA ALA A 107 2.56 22.91 -9.08
C ALA A 107 3.94 22.41 -9.52
N VAL A 108 4.30 22.67 -10.77
CA VAL A 108 5.59 22.28 -11.32
C VAL A 108 6.23 23.47 -12.01
N LEU A 109 7.43 23.85 -11.57
CA LEU A 109 8.34 24.69 -12.34
C LEU A 109 9.41 23.79 -12.95
N ARG A 110 9.46 23.79 -14.28
CA ARG A 110 10.38 22.95 -15.04
C ARG A 110 11.32 23.83 -15.88
N GLY A 111 12.62 23.54 -15.80
CA GLY A 111 13.60 24.13 -16.72
C GLY A 111 13.21 23.84 -18.17
N THR A 112 13.36 24.81 -19.05
CA THR A 112 13.01 24.65 -20.48
C THR A 112 14.23 24.54 -21.38
N THR A 113 15.44 24.76 -20.86
CA THR A 113 16.70 24.64 -21.61
C THR A 113 17.60 23.53 -21.04
N THR A 114 18.71 23.87 -20.41
CA THR A 114 19.63 22.92 -19.76
C THR A 114 19.59 23.15 -18.26
N GLY A 115 19.54 22.08 -17.47
CA GLY A 115 19.40 22.17 -16.02
C GLY A 115 18.13 22.94 -15.65
N PHE A 116 18.28 23.97 -14.82
CA PHE A 116 17.17 24.84 -14.40
C PHE A 116 16.95 26.05 -15.32
N GLY A 117 17.74 26.21 -16.39
CA GLY A 117 17.59 27.35 -17.30
C GLY A 117 16.20 27.46 -17.96
N GLY A 118 15.74 28.69 -18.15
CA GLY A 118 14.43 29.03 -18.70
C GLY A 118 13.26 28.81 -17.73
N LEU A 119 13.52 28.80 -16.43
CA LEU A 119 12.52 28.52 -15.41
C LEU A 119 11.43 29.62 -15.41
N GLY A 120 10.20 29.26 -15.75
CA GLY A 120 9.05 30.18 -15.74
C GLY A 120 8.77 30.94 -17.06
N GLY A 121 9.45 30.59 -18.15
CA GLY A 121 8.98 30.88 -19.53
C GLY A 121 9.03 32.33 -20.03
N THR A 122 9.36 33.32 -19.19
CA THR A 122 9.57 34.72 -19.62
C THR A 122 10.75 35.36 -18.92
N ALA A 123 11.58 36.11 -19.66
CA ALA A 123 12.70 36.85 -19.11
C ALA A 123 12.27 37.96 -18.13
N PRO A 124 12.98 38.18 -17.01
CA PRO A 124 14.19 37.47 -16.58
C PRO A 124 13.90 36.06 -16.05
N ASP A 125 14.87 35.16 -16.23
CA ASP A 125 14.82 33.79 -15.72
C ASP A 125 14.67 33.81 -14.18
N ARG A 126 13.88 32.87 -13.65
CA ARG A 126 13.73 32.70 -12.19
C ARG A 126 14.93 32.00 -11.57
N PHE A 127 15.77 31.35 -12.36
CA PHE A 127 17.01 30.73 -11.92
C PHE A 127 18.22 31.56 -12.34
N SER A 128 19.18 31.71 -11.42
CA SER A 128 20.49 32.28 -11.70
C SER A 128 21.56 31.60 -10.87
N ASP A 129 22.74 31.40 -11.44
CA ASP A 129 23.87 30.73 -10.80
C ASP A 129 25.21 31.43 -11.07
N SER A 130 26.22 31.02 -10.31
CA SER A 130 27.59 31.53 -10.43
C SER A 130 28.40 30.79 -11.52
N SER A 131 27.83 29.72 -12.09
CA SER A 131 28.41 28.93 -13.16
C SER A 131 27.91 29.36 -14.55
N ALA A 132 28.74 29.22 -15.57
CA ALA A 132 28.39 29.56 -16.95
C ALA A 132 27.55 28.48 -17.66
N LEU A 133 27.32 27.33 -17.02
CA LEU A 133 26.71 26.14 -17.63
C LEU A 133 25.25 25.89 -17.17
N SER A 134 24.76 26.60 -16.14
CA SER A 134 23.38 26.56 -15.59
C SER A 134 22.79 25.16 -15.36
N ASN A 135 23.65 24.16 -15.15
CA ASN A 135 23.30 22.75 -14.97
C ASN A 135 23.34 22.29 -13.50
N GLU A 136 23.75 23.15 -12.58
CA GLU A 136 23.94 22.81 -11.16
C GLU A 136 23.46 23.95 -10.26
N PHE A 137 22.75 23.61 -9.18
CA PHE A 137 22.41 24.58 -8.13
C PHE A 137 23.19 24.36 -6.83
N GLU A 138 23.98 23.29 -6.73
CA GLU A 138 24.87 22.97 -5.60
C GLU A 138 26.36 23.11 -5.93
N PHE A 139 27.22 22.98 -4.91
CA PHE A 139 28.66 22.76 -5.04
C PHE A 139 28.95 21.25 -5.04
N ILE A 140 29.36 20.70 -6.18
CA ILE A 140 29.57 19.24 -6.44
C ILE A 140 30.47 18.53 -5.41
N PHE A 141 31.44 19.24 -4.85
CA PHE A 141 32.42 18.69 -3.90
C PHE A 141 32.47 19.48 -2.58
N GLY A 142 31.45 20.28 -2.29
CA GLY A 142 31.44 21.22 -1.17
C GLY A 142 30.31 20.99 -0.17
N SER A 143 30.39 21.72 0.94
CA SER A 143 29.31 21.85 1.90
C SER A 143 28.22 22.77 1.33
N ASN A 144 26.97 22.31 1.36
CA ASN A 144 25.83 23.00 0.75
C ASN A 144 24.79 23.37 1.81
N THR A 145 24.49 24.67 1.95
CA THR A 145 23.31 25.10 2.72
C THR A 145 22.22 25.61 1.80
N PHE A 146 21.04 25.00 1.88
CA PHE A 146 19.84 25.44 1.19
C PHE A 146 19.03 26.34 2.13
N LEU A 147 18.93 27.63 1.80
CA LEU A 147 18.25 28.66 2.57
C LEU A 147 16.99 29.12 1.84
N LEU A 148 15.82 28.82 2.39
CA LEU A 148 14.56 29.41 1.95
C LEU A 148 14.34 30.71 2.72
N VAL A 149 14.41 31.85 2.03
CA VAL A 149 14.46 33.18 2.66
C VAL A 149 13.47 34.15 2.04
N THR A 150 13.11 35.17 2.81
CA THR A 150 12.61 36.43 2.25
C THR A 150 13.68 37.51 2.40
N ALA A 151 13.90 38.28 1.33
CA ALA A 151 14.96 39.28 1.26
C ALA A 151 14.45 40.57 0.62
N ASN A 152 14.77 41.73 1.21
CA ASN A 152 14.35 43.03 0.64
C ASN A 152 15.08 43.40 -0.65
N THR A 153 16.31 42.90 -0.78
CA THR A 153 17.14 42.98 -1.98
C THR A 153 17.34 41.56 -2.48
N ALA A 154 17.15 41.33 -3.78
CA ALA A 154 17.33 40.01 -4.38
C ALA A 154 18.76 39.49 -4.09
N PRO A 155 18.92 38.26 -3.58
CA PRO A 155 20.22 37.62 -3.48
C PRO A 155 20.87 37.50 -4.87
N VAL A 156 22.20 37.57 -4.93
CA VAL A 156 22.96 37.57 -6.18
C VAL A 156 24.00 36.46 -6.14
N PRO A 157 24.05 35.53 -7.12
CA PRO A 157 25.12 34.54 -7.22
C PRO A 157 26.52 35.19 -7.18
N GLY A 158 27.44 34.56 -6.46
CA GLY A 158 28.81 35.05 -6.24
C GLY A 158 28.95 36.10 -5.13
N ALA A 159 27.85 36.61 -4.55
CA ALA A 159 27.94 37.43 -3.35
C ALA A 159 28.31 36.57 -2.14
N ASP A 160 29.16 37.12 -1.28
CA ASP A 160 29.57 36.53 -0.01
C ASP A 160 28.63 37.03 1.10
N VAL A 161 27.98 36.10 1.80
CA VAL A 161 27.01 36.35 2.87
C VAL A 161 27.57 36.07 4.27
N ASP A 162 28.84 35.70 4.39
CA ASP A 162 29.56 35.47 5.65
C ASP A 162 31.01 35.94 5.47
N VAL A 163 31.19 37.25 5.24
CA VAL A 163 32.46 37.89 4.84
C VAL A 163 33.57 37.71 5.87
N ASN A 164 33.22 37.42 7.12
CA ASN A 164 34.17 37.18 8.20
C ASN A 164 34.34 35.69 8.57
N ASP A 165 33.73 34.77 7.81
CA ASP A 165 33.79 33.32 7.99
C ASP A 165 33.48 32.89 9.43
N ASP A 166 32.59 33.61 10.12
CA ASP A 166 32.24 33.33 11.52
C ASP A 166 31.04 32.38 11.66
N GLY A 167 30.44 32.02 10.52
CA GLY A 167 29.29 31.13 10.40
C GLY A 167 27.96 31.85 10.56
N LEU A 168 27.94 33.17 10.69
CA LEU A 168 26.72 33.98 10.75
C LEU A 168 26.51 34.74 9.45
N LEU A 169 25.24 34.81 9.02
CA LEU A 169 24.89 35.63 7.87
C LEU A 169 25.11 37.12 8.20
N ASP A 170 25.84 37.81 7.33
CA ASP A 170 26.25 39.20 7.52
C ASP A 170 25.65 40.16 6.48
N SER A 171 26.09 41.43 6.52
CA SER A 171 25.78 42.42 5.47
C SER A 171 24.29 42.48 5.09
N ALA A 172 23.95 42.32 3.80
CA ALA A 172 22.56 42.29 3.35
C ALA A 172 21.81 41.02 3.81
N ALA A 173 22.52 39.90 3.97
CA ALA A 173 21.95 38.62 4.40
C ALA A 173 21.57 38.60 5.88
N SER A 174 22.20 39.43 6.73
CA SER A 174 21.82 39.62 8.13
C SER A 174 20.38 40.14 8.31
N THR A 175 19.78 40.70 7.26
CA THR A 175 18.40 41.20 7.24
C THR A 175 17.40 40.22 6.63
N TRP A 176 17.86 39.08 6.13
CA TRP A 176 16.99 38.05 5.58
C TRP A 176 16.16 37.41 6.69
N THR A 177 14.91 37.09 6.37
CA THR A 177 14.12 36.20 7.23
C THR A 177 14.24 34.79 6.69
N VAL A 178 14.93 33.91 7.43
CA VAL A 178 15.06 32.50 7.08
C VAL A 178 13.77 31.75 7.43
N LEU A 179 12.98 31.44 6.41
CA LEU A 179 11.75 30.68 6.53
C LEU A 179 12.07 29.23 6.89
N ASP A 180 12.95 28.59 6.11
CA ASP A 180 13.39 27.21 6.32
C ASP A 180 14.84 27.03 5.85
N SER A 181 15.55 26.04 6.40
CA SER A 181 16.89 25.72 5.92
C SER A 181 17.42 24.36 6.36
N VAL A 182 18.19 23.74 5.47
CA VAL A 182 18.95 22.51 5.72
C VAL A 182 20.36 22.68 5.17
N GLY A 183 21.34 22.38 6.02
CA GLY A 183 22.75 22.34 5.63
C GLY A 183 23.26 20.91 5.52
N VAL A 184 24.11 20.66 4.54
CA VAL A 184 24.76 19.39 4.27
C VAL A 184 26.26 19.64 4.25
N LEU A 185 26.96 19.14 5.25
CA LEU A 185 28.42 19.23 5.35
C LEU A 185 29.08 18.09 4.56
N GLY A 186 30.23 18.40 3.94
CA GLY A 186 30.78 17.76 2.75
C GLY A 186 30.83 16.21 2.73
N PRO A 187 30.69 15.57 1.54
CA PRO A 187 30.54 14.12 1.39
C PRO A 187 31.84 13.30 1.16
N THR A 188 33.04 13.88 1.28
CA THR A 188 34.30 13.18 0.89
C THR A 188 35.40 13.20 1.97
N LEU A 189 36.38 12.29 1.80
CA LEU A 189 37.62 12.17 2.56
C LEU A 189 38.37 13.52 2.58
N GLY A 190 38.14 14.31 3.62
CA GLY A 190 38.64 15.69 3.71
C GLY A 190 37.75 16.63 4.50
N ALA A 191 36.52 16.21 4.84
CA ALA A 191 35.66 16.89 5.81
C ALA A 191 36.50 17.25 7.04
N ASN A 192 36.57 18.55 7.33
CA ASN A 192 37.40 19.08 8.40
C ASN A 192 36.53 19.91 9.35
N ALA A 193 37.03 20.12 10.56
CA ALA A 193 36.28 20.80 11.62
C ALA A 193 35.94 22.28 11.33
N ASN A 194 36.26 22.80 10.14
CA ASN A 194 36.05 24.20 9.75
C ASN A 194 35.01 24.37 8.63
N GLU A 195 34.38 23.31 8.12
CA GLU A 195 33.22 23.46 7.24
C GLU A 195 32.04 24.07 7.99
N THR A 196 31.27 24.94 7.35
CA THR A 196 30.21 25.73 7.99
C THR A 196 28.84 25.42 7.40
N SER A 197 27.85 25.20 8.26
CA SER A 197 26.44 25.09 7.88
C SER A 197 25.66 26.28 8.40
N TYR A 198 24.88 26.92 7.52
CA TYR A 198 23.95 28.00 7.88
C TYR A 198 22.51 27.49 8.10
N GLY A 199 22.33 26.16 8.15
CA GLY A 199 21.03 25.50 8.24
C GLY A 199 20.46 25.45 9.67
N LYS A 200 19.12 25.50 9.80
CA LYS A 200 18.41 25.21 11.06
C LYS A 200 18.60 23.75 11.49
N ILE A 201 18.73 22.86 10.51
CA ILE A 201 19.19 21.50 10.71
C ILE A 201 20.43 21.24 9.84
N THR A 202 21.36 20.43 10.36
CA THR A 202 22.60 20.11 9.68
C THR A 202 22.75 18.60 9.54
N VAL A 203 23.02 18.14 8.32
CA VAL A 203 23.44 16.78 8.03
C VAL A 203 24.97 16.78 7.96
N SER A 204 25.61 15.89 8.71
CA SER A 204 27.06 15.79 8.78
C SER A 204 27.52 14.33 8.70
N GLN A 205 28.64 14.10 8.01
CA GLN A 205 29.31 12.80 8.01
C GLN A 205 30.18 12.66 9.26
N GLY A 206 29.79 11.77 10.18
CA GLY A 206 30.58 11.47 11.38
C GLY A 206 30.71 12.62 12.39
N GLY A 207 29.80 13.59 12.36
CA GLY A 207 29.76 14.72 13.30
C GLY A 207 30.86 15.77 13.08
N VAL A 208 31.44 15.82 11.89
CA VAL A 208 32.49 16.78 11.50
C VAL A 208 31.88 18.10 10.99
N GLY A 209 32.54 19.23 11.30
CA GLY A 209 32.19 20.59 10.86
C GLY A 209 31.50 21.45 11.93
N ARG A 210 31.33 22.75 11.64
CA ARG A 210 30.69 23.77 12.48
C ARG A 210 29.25 23.97 12.06
N ALA A 211 28.36 23.48 12.90
CA ALA A 211 26.95 23.82 12.81
C ALA A 211 26.68 25.06 13.69
N LEU A 212 25.76 25.92 13.26
CA LEU A 212 25.30 27.06 14.06
C LEU A 212 24.85 26.61 15.46
N TYR A 213 25.10 27.44 16.48
CA TYR A 213 24.52 27.25 17.81
C TYR A 213 23.00 27.13 17.67
N SER A 214 22.42 26.04 18.19
CA SER A 214 21.00 25.63 18.10
C SER A 214 20.59 24.74 16.91
N SER A 215 21.49 24.41 15.99
CA SER A 215 21.17 23.44 14.94
C SER A 215 21.28 22.00 15.45
N VAL A 216 20.37 21.14 14.98
CA VAL A 216 20.42 19.69 15.26
C VAL A 216 21.29 19.02 14.19
N THR A 217 22.25 18.20 14.62
CA THR A 217 23.11 17.44 13.71
C THR A 217 22.57 16.03 13.50
N ILE A 218 22.37 15.66 12.23
CA ILE A 218 22.06 14.30 11.79
C ILE A 218 23.34 13.67 11.24
N ASN A 219 23.70 12.50 11.76
CA ASN A 219 24.84 11.73 11.25
C ASN A 219 24.38 10.90 10.06
N ALA A 220 24.75 11.32 8.85
CA ALA A 220 24.58 10.56 7.62
C ALA A 220 25.93 10.05 7.13
N THR A 221 25.94 9.05 6.24
CA THR A 221 27.18 8.47 5.69
C THR A 221 27.28 8.58 4.18
N ALA A 222 26.20 8.99 3.55
CA ALA A 222 26.07 9.19 2.12
C ALA A 222 25.13 10.40 1.91
N HIS A 223 25.32 11.10 0.80
CA HIS A 223 24.65 12.38 0.53
C HIS A 223 24.17 12.42 -0.92
N GLY A 224 23.36 13.42 -1.25
CA GLY A 224 22.71 13.60 -2.55
C GLY A 224 21.19 13.74 -2.45
N HIS A 225 20.63 13.53 -1.27
CA HIS A 225 19.21 13.77 -1.00
C HIS A 225 19.02 14.13 0.46
N VAL A 226 18.22 15.16 0.71
CA VAL A 226 17.71 15.49 2.05
C VAL A 226 16.23 15.76 1.96
N ALA A 227 15.47 15.14 2.86
CA ALA A 227 14.02 15.22 2.82
C ALA A 227 13.43 15.24 4.21
N ARG A 228 12.29 15.92 4.36
CA ARG A 228 11.49 15.85 5.59
C ARG A 228 10.77 14.52 5.65
N VAL A 229 10.72 13.91 6.82
CA VAL A 229 9.91 12.70 7.04
C VAL A 229 8.45 13.08 7.14
N GLY A 230 7.66 12.50 6.25
CA GLY A 230 6.24 12.75 6.08
C GLY A 230 5.91 14.24 6.06
N GLU A 231 4.97 14.62 6.90
CA GLU A 231 4.53 16.01 7.04
C GLU A 231 5.13 16.70 8.27
N SER A 232 6.35 16.34 8.67
CA SER A 232 6.97 16.98 9.83
C SER A 232 7.40 18.41 9.55
N THR A 233 6.96 19.37 10.36
CA THR A 233 7.42 20.76 10.34
C THR A 233 8.62 21.02 11.28
N GLY A 234 9.16 19.96 11.90
CA GLY A 234 10.20 20.06 12.94
C GLY A 234 11.64 20.12 12.40
N TYR A 235 12.60 20.17 13.33
CA TYR A 235 14.03 20.24 13.06
C TYR A 235 14.84 19.25 13.91
N THR A 236 14.21 18.17 14.37
CA THR A 236 14.88 17.08 15.09
C THR A 236 15.40 16.04 14.11
N ALA A 237 16.25 15.13 14.60
CA ALA A 237 16.73 14.00 13.80
C ALA A 237 15.60 13.07 13.32
N ALA A 238 14.44 13.08 13.99
CA ALA A 238 13.27 12.30 13.57
C ALA A 238 12.48 12.98 12.42
N ASP A 239 12.71 14.27 12.18
CA ASP A 239 11.94 15.06 11.20
C ASP A 239 12.55 15.05 9.80
N TRP A 240 13.78 14.57 9.67
CA TRP A 240 14.56 14.65 8.44
C TRP A 240 15.32 13.36 8.19
N VAL A 241 15.60 13.11 6.91
CA VAL A 241 16.48 12.05 6.44
C VAL A 241 17.48 12.65 5.47
N ALA A 242 18.65 12.02 5.39
CA ALA A 242 19.70 12.40 4.46
C ALA A 242 20.51 11.18 4.02
N GLY A 243 20.62 11.00 2.71
CA GLY A 243 21.18 9.78 2.14
C GLY A 243 21.62 9.96 0.71
N ARG A 244 22.09 8.87 0.12
CA ARG A 244 22.44 8.80 -1.28
C ARG A 244 21.31 8.14 -2.06
N PRO A 245 20.81 8.75 -3.15
CA PRO A 245 20.01 8.04 -4.12
C PRO A 245 20.88 7.03 -4.88
N ASP A 246 20.39 5.80 -5.00
CA ASP A 246 21.03 4.69 -5.70
C ASP A 246 20.24 4.27 -6.94
N ASP A 247 20.96 4.01 -8.02
CA ASP A 247 20.48 3.60 -9.33
C ASP A 247 20.96 2.20 -9.77
N SER A 248 21.72 1.49 -8.91
CA SER A 248 22.45 0.27 -9.25
C SER A 248 21.51 -0.91 -9.58
N GLY A 249 20.99 -0.91 -10.81
CA GLY A 249 20.14 -1.97 -11.37
C GLY A 249 18.78 -1.51 -11.91
N ASN A 250 18.42 -0.23 -11.80
CA ASN A 250 17.13 0.28 -12.27
C ASN A 250 17.26 1.17 -13.52
N ALA A 251 16.17 1.34 -14.28
CA ALA A 251 16.11 2.31 -15.38
C ALA A 251 16.25 3.76 -14.84
N PRO A 252 16.72 4.74 -15.64
CA PRO A 252 16.78 6.15 -15.22
C PRO A 252 15.45 6.63 -14.62
N GLY A 253 15.48 7.28 -13.46
CA GLY A 253 14.26 7.74 -12.77
C GLY A 253 13.60 6.72 -11.84
N GLN A 254 14.36 5.76 -11.30
CA GLN A 254 13.90 4.78 -10.31
C GLN A 254 14.85 4.74 -9.09
N TYR A 255 15.14 5.93 -8.56
CA TYR A 255 16.11 6.10 -7.49
C TYR A 255 15.54 5.66 -6.15
N ARG A 256 16.36 4.93 -5.39
CA ARG A 256 15.99 4.45 -4.06
C ARG A 256 17.03 4.89 -3.03
N TYR A 257 16.58 5.05 -1.81
CA TYR A 257 17.41 5.57 -0.73
C TYR A 257 18.44 4.52 -0.25
N GLU A 258 19.73 4.81 -0.33
CA GLU A 258 20.80 3.97 0.23
C GLU A 258 21.25 4.46 1.62
N ASN A 259 21.39 3.51 2.55
CA ASN A 259 21.87 3.76 3.92
C ASN A 259 23.10 2.88 4.22
N GLY A 260 24.29 3.32 3.81
CA GLY A 260 25.54 2.57 4.07
C GLY A 260 26.29 3.08 5.30
N ILE A 261 26.22 2.42 6.46
CA ILE A 261 27.08 2.73 7.63
C ILE A 261 27.91 1.53 8.10
N PHE A 262 29.22 1.70 8.25
CA PHE A 262 30.06 0.78 9.03
C PHE A 262 29.71 0.81 10.52
N GLY A 263 29.26 -0.32 11.08
CA GLY A 263 29.02 -0.51 12.53
C GLY A 263 27.56 -0.78 12.90
N ARG A 264 27.17 -0.44 14.14
CA ARG A 264 25.79 -0.52 14.69
C ARG A 264 25.22 0.88 14.90
N PRO A 265 24.56 1.47 13.90
CA PRO A 265 24.18 2.88 13.95
C PRO A 265 22.93 3.10 14.80
N THR A 266 22.78 4.28 15.39
CA THR A 266 21.66 4.64 16.29
C THR A 266 20.65 5.61 15.67
N ASP A 267 20.71 5.84 14.36
CA ASP A 267 19.82 6.80 13.68
C ASP A 267 18.37 6.29 13.65
N PRO A 268 17.39 7.08 14.14
CA PRO A 268 15.98 6.69 14.26
C PRO A 268 15.24 6.54 12.91
N ASN A 269 15.70 7.14 11.82
CA ASN A 269 14.93 7.23 10.56
C ASN A 269 15.40 6.26 9.46
N ARG A 270 15.89 5.08 9.82
CA ARG A 270 16.45 4.09 8.88
C ARG A 270 15.46 3.23 8.13
N PHE A 271 14.18 3.32 8.50
CA PHE A 271 13.07 2.68 7.78
C PHE A 271 12.93 3.19 6.34
N THR A 272 13.70 4.19 5.93
CA THR A 272 13.69 4.74 4.57
C THR A 272 14.57 3.98 3.58
N ALA A 273 15.44 3.07 4.03
CA ALA A 273 16.35 2.36 3.15
C ALA A 273 15.58 1.57 2.07
N GLY A 274 15.88 1.83 0.80
CA GLY A 274 15.24 1.20 -0.36
C GLY A 274 13.88 1.75 -0.75
N LEU A 275 13.37 2.76 -0.04
CA LEU A 275 12.22 3.53 -0.50
C LEU A 275 12.61 4.48 -1.62
N ARG A 276 11.64 4.83 -2.45
CA ARG A 276 11.80 5.77 -3.56
C ARG A 276 12.09 7.18 -3.06
N VAL A 277 12.92 7.89 -3.83
CA VAL A 277 13.23 9.32 -3.63
C VAL A 277 12.88 10.16 -4.86
N ASP A 278 12.16 9.55 -5.80
CA ASP A 278 11.87 10.04 -7.14
C ASP A 278 10.41 10.51 -7.30
N GLN A 279 9.70 10.73 -6.19
CA GLN A 279 8.27 11.02 -6.13
C GLN A 279 7.99 12.37 -5.49
N LEU A 280 7.63 13.34 -6.32
CA LEU A 280 7.34 14.70 -5.87
C LEU A 280 5.84 14.94 -5.83
N GLY A 281 5.39 15.68 -4.82
CA GLY A 281 4.05 16.23 -4.70
C GLY A 281 3.27 15.73 -3.49
N GLY A 282 3.96 15.18 -2.49
CA GLY A 282 3.35 14.55 -1.33
C GLY A 282 4.30 14.43 -0.13
N ALA A 283 3.82 13.80 0.95
CA ALA A 283 4.61 13.55 2.14
C ALA A 283 5.63 12.43 1.89
N ASN A 284 6.89 12.59 2.32
CA ASN A 284 7.91 11.56 2.08
C ASN A 284 7.76 10.39 3.07
N PHE A 285 7.78 9.16 2.57
CA PHE A 285 7.84 7.88 3.33
C PHE A 285 6.64 7.52 4.21
N VAL A 286 6.03 8.48 4.91
CA VAL A 286 4.86 8.27 5.78
C VAL A 286 3.90 9.46 5.71
N SER A 287 2.61 9.21 5.92
CA SER A 287 1.55 10.21 5.90
C SER A 287 0.96 10.46 7.30
N ALA A 288 -0.01 11.35 7.36
CA ALA A 288 -0.75 11.67 8.57
C ALA A 288 -2.21 12.08 8.26
N ALA A 289 -3.11 11.79 9.19
CA ALA A 289 -4.49 12.24 9.17
C ALA A 289 -4.70 13.37 10.18
N TYR A 290 -5.43 14.40 9.78
CA TYR A 290 -5.70 15.60 10.59
C TYR A 290 -7.17 15.87 10.67
N GLY A 291 -7.52 16.65 11.67
CA GLY A 291 -8.84 17.20 11.76
C GLY A 291 -9.07 17.86 13.09
N ARG A 292 -10.34 17.92 13.45
CA ARG A 292 -10.80 18.54 14.69
C ARG A 292 -11.90 17.71 15.31
N VAL A 293 -11.94 17.75 16.64
CA VAL A 293 -13.08 17.28 17.40
C VAL A 293 -13.74 18.48 18.06
N TYR A 294 -15.03 18.65 17.84
CA TYR A 294 -15.78 19.82 18.29
C TYR A 294 -17.22 19.46 18.62
N THR A 295 -17.90 20.33 19.35
CA THR A 295 -19.32 20.22 19.63
C THR A 295 -20.07 21.02 18.58
N ASP A 296 -20.77 20.32 17.70
CA ASP A 296 -21.58 20.90 16.63
C ASP A 296 -22.88 21.46 17.21
N ALA A 297 -22.91 22.78 17.39
CA ALA A 297 -24.00 23.48 18.05
C ALA A 297 -25.23 23.64 17.16
N ASN A 298 -25.03 23.65 15.84
CA ASN A 298 -26.08 23.96 14.85
C ASN A 298 -26.46 22.77 13.95
N GLY A 299 -25.76 21.64 14.06
CA GLY A 299 -26.06 20.38 13.38
C GLY A 299 -25.62 20.32 11.92
N ASN A 300 -24.75 21.22 11.45
CA ASN A 300 -24.36 21.32 10.05
C ASN A 300 -23.13 20.47 9.67
N ASN A 301 -22.51 19.78 10.63
CA ASN A 301 -21.28 18.98 10.46
C ASN A 301 -20.07 19.77 9.92
N THR A 302 -20.04 21.09 10.10
CA THR A 302 -18.89 21.95 9.76
C THR A 302 -18.49 22.76 10.98
N PHE A 303 -17.19 22.86 11.26
CA PHE A 303 -16.72 23.67 12.38
C PHE A 303 -16.86 25.16 12.05
N ASP A 304 -17.75 25.87 12.75
CA ASP A 304 -18.02 27.28 12.51
C ASP A 304 -18.03 28.17 13.77
N ALA A 305 -18.29 29.48 13.55
CA ALA A 305 -18.32 30.49 14.60
C ALA A 305 -19.53 30.28 15.52
N GLY A 306 -19.38 29.37 16.47
CA GLY A 306 -20.44 28.92 17.38
C GLY A 306 -20.12 27.56 18.02
N ASP A 307 -19.25 26.78 17.39
CA ASP A 307 -18.85 25.46 17.86
C ASP A 307 -17.72 25.50 18.90
N ALA A 308 -17.81 24.62 19.88
CA ALA A 308 -16.80 24.51 20.95
C ALA A 308 -15.83 23.35 20.69
N PRO A 309 -14.50 23.55 20.70
CA PRO A 309 -13.53 22.47 20.52
C PRO A 309 -13.57 21.46 21.68
N VAL A 310 -13.22 20.21 21.40
CA VAL A 310 -13.14 19.14 22.41
C VAL A 310 -11.68 18.71 22.58
N ALA A 311 -11.09 19.12 23.69
CA ALA A 311 -9.70 18.80 24.04
C ALA A 311 -9.58 17.49 24.82
N GLY A 312 -8.41 16.84 24.73
CA GLY A 312 -8.11 15.64 25.51
C GLY A 312 -8.79 14.36 25.02
N GLN A 313 -9.40 14.38 23.83
CA GLN A 313 -10.06 13.22 23.24
C GLN A 313 -9.06 12.39 22.44
N THR A 314 -9.05 11.07 22.65
CA THR A 314 -8.25 10.16 21.83
C THR A 314 -8.91 9.97 20.47
N VAL A 315 -8.15 10.28 19.43
CA VAL A 315 -8.46 10.04 18.03
C VAL A 315 -7.48 9.00 17.51
N TRP A 316 -7.92 8.03 16.72
CA TRP A 316 -7.05 6.97 16.22
C TRP A 316 -7.40 6.60 14.78
N ALA A 317 -6.39 6.10 14.07
CA ALA A 317 -6.55 5.47 12.77
C ALA A 317 -6.81 3.99 13.02
N ASP A 318 -8.06 3.60 12.77
CA ASP A 318 -8.53 2.23 12.82
C ASP A 318 -8.00 1.49 11.60
N GLN A 319 -6.87 0.83 11.84
CA GLN A 319 -6.05 0.16 10.87
C GLN A 319 -6.44 -1.31 10.74
N ASN A 320 -7.32 -1.84 11.61
CA ASN A 320 -7.94 -3.15 11.42
C ASN A 320 -9.48 -3.13 11.29
N ALA A 321 -10.06 -1.93 11.09
CA ALA A 321 -11.48 -1.58 11.01
C ALA A 321 -12.40 -2.30 12.00
N ASN A 322 -11.89 -2.81 13.12
CA ASN A 322 -12.68 -3.53 14.12
C ASN A 322 -13.42 -2.59 15.07
N GLY A 323 -13.16 -1.28 14.98
CA GLY A 323 -13.76 -0.24 15.82
C GLY A 323 -13.28 -0.22 17.26
N VAL A 324 -12.23 -0.96 17.59
CA VAL A 324 -11.56 -1.05 18.88
C VAL A 324 -10.13 -0.54 18.74
N LEU A 325 -9.75 0.46 19.55
CA LEU A 325 -8.36 0.91 19.55
C LEU A 325 -7.46 -0.21 20.07
N ASP A 326 -6.69 -0.81 19.17
CA ASP A 326 -5.82 -1.93 19.49
C ASP A 326 -4.42 -1.47 19.82
N SER A 327 -4.02 -1.86 21.02
CA SER A 327 -2.68 -1.59 21.50
C SER A 327 -1.67 -2.66 21.03
N TYR A 328 -2.12 -3.81 20.49
CA TYR A 328 -1.27 -5.01 20.35
C TYR A 328 -1.68 -6.06 19.29
N GLU A 329 -2.33 -5.74 18.15
CA GLU A 329 -2.84 -6.82 17.25
C GLU A 329 -2.37 -6.81 15.78
N THR A 330 -2.05 -5.67 15.16
CA THR A 330 -1.64 -5.69 13.73
C THR A 330 -0.30 -6.42 13.59
N THR A 331 -0.36 -7.66 13.08
CA THR A 331 0.80 -8.54 12.96
C THR A 331 1.24 -8.63 11.52
N PHE A 332 2.39 -8.06 11.24
CA PHE A 332 3.02 -8.12 9.93
C PHE A 332 3.92 -9.36 9.89
N SER A 333 3.94 -10.15 8.80
CA SER A 333 4.81 -11.33 8.72
C SER A 333 5.35 -11.74 7.34
N ILE A 334 6.67 -11.78 7.08
CA ILE A 334 7.20 -12.35 5.82
C ILE A 334 7.85 -13.71 5.99
N ALA A 335 7.61 -14.60 5.02
CA ALA A 335 8.34 -15.84 4.84
C ALA A 335 9.09 -15.83 3.50
N ALA A 336 10.42 -15.98 3.53
CA ALA A 336 11.23 -16.15 2.34
C ALA A 336 10.88 -17.45 1.59
N SER A 337 10.48 -18.49 2.34
CA SER A 337 10.07 -19.81 1.85
C SER A 337 8.94 -19.75 0.81
N GLY A 338 9.25 -19.76 -0.49
CA GLY A 338 8.35 -19.75 -1.66
C GLY A 338 8.41 -18.48 -2.54
N LEU A 339 9.32 -17.54 -2.25
CA LEU A 339 9.58 -16.34 -3.08
C LEU A 339 10.74 -16.68 -4.04
N PRO A 340 10.84 -16.10 -5.25
CA PRO A 340 11.96 -16.38 -6.14
C PRO A 340 13.31 -16.11 -5.47
N VAL A 341 14.32 -16.93 -5.75
CA VAL A 341 15.70 -16.68 -5.30
C VAL A 341 16.15 -15.33 -5.85
N ASN A 342 16.82 -14.54 -5.02
CA ASN A 342 17.22 -13.15 -5.24
C ASN A 342 16.08 -12.11 -5.25
N ALA A 343 14.85 -12.46 -4.85
CA ALA A 343 13.83 -11.44 -4.64
C ALA A 343 14.26 -10.49 -3.51
N ASP A 344 14.16 -9.18 -3.76
CA ASP A 344 14.48 -8.11 -2.80
C ASP A 344 13.52 -8.20 -1.60
N LEU A 345 14.07 -8.28 -0.39
CA LEU A 345 13.31 -8.33 0.86
C LEU A 345 13.44 -7.03 1.68
N THR A 346 14.17 -6.03 1.17
CA THR A 346 14.51 -4.80 1.90
C THR A 346 13.27 -4.07 2.44
N ASN A 347 12.20 -3.96 1.64
CA ASN A 347 10.92 -3.36 2.07
C ASN A 347 9.74 -4.32 1.80
N ALA A 348 9.99 -5.62 1.91
CA ALA A 348 9.00 -6.63 1.57
C ALA A 348 8.01 -6.94 2.70
N ILE A 349 8.06 -6.19 3.79
CA ILE A 349 7.04 -6.17 4.83
C ILE A 349 6.62 -4.71 5.05
N PRO A 350 5.33 -4.37 5.00
CA PRO A 350 4.87 -3.02 5.28
C PRO A 350 5.14 -2.72 6.75
N GLY A 351 5.65 -1.53 7.00
CA GLY A 351 6.00 -1.11 8.35
C GLY A 351 7.34 -1.64 8.84
N ALA A 352 8.12 -2.35 8.01
CA ALA A 352 9.50 -2.71 8.33
C ALA A 352 10.46 -2.63 7.15
N THR A 353 11.71 -2.28 7.45
CA THR A 353 12.81 -2.24 6.49
C THR A 353 13.95 -3.14 6.97
N LEU A 354 14.36 -4.06 6.11
CA LEU A 354 15.41 -5.03 6.37
C LEU A 354 16.71 -4.55 5.74
N THR A 355 17.74 -4.40 6.56
CA THR A 355 19.07 -3.97 6.11
C THR A 355 20.17 -4.89 6.61
N LEU A 356 21.30 -4.84 5.91
CA LEU A 356 22.52 -5.54 6.29
C LEU A 356 23.45 -4.58 7.01
N ILE A 357 23.97 -4.96 8.18
CA ILE A 357 24.90 -4.14 8.96
C ILE A 357 26.14 -4.92 9.42
N ASN A 358 27.13 -4.17 9.92
CA ASN A 358 28.36 -4.68 10.52
C ASN A 358 29.24 -5.54 9.59
N THR A 359 29.22 -5.32 8.28
CA THR A 359 29.95 -6.12 7.28
C THR A 359 31.44 -5.73 7.20
N GLY A 360 32.32 -6.72 7.04
CA GLY A 360 33.77 -6.50 6.80
C GLY A 360 34.13 -6.02 5.38
N VAL A 361 33.15 -5.93 4.48
CA VAL A 361 33.25 -5.43 3.11
C VAL A 361 32.32 -4.22 2.94
N ASN A 362 32.61 -3.33 1.99
CA ASN A 362 31.83 -2.11 1.65
C ASN A 362 30.37 -2.37 1.19
N GLN A 363 29.75 -3.49 1.56
CA GLN A 363 28.38 -3.89 1.16
C GLN A 363 27.35 -3.55 2.25
N VAL A 364 27.49 -2.39 2.88
CA VAL A 364 26.43 -1.89 3.78
C VAL A 364 25.37 -1.19 2.95
N GLY A 365 24.13 -1.70 2.97
CA GLY A 365 23.01 -1.15 2.21
C GLY A 365 22.29 -2.22 1.37
N ARG A 366 20.97 -2.06 1.26
CA ARG A 366 19.97 -2.77 0.40
C ARG A 366 20.43 -4.08 -0.25
N SER A 367 20.77 -5.05 0.58
CA SER A 367 21.28 -6.35 0.12
C SER A 367 20.49 -7.50 0.68
N ILE A 368 19.34 -7.29 1.34
CA ILE A 368 18.56 -8.40 1.90
C ILE A 368 17.68 -8.99 0.80
N GLN A 369 17.81 -10.29 0.60
CA GLN A 369 17.13 -10.99 -0.47
C GLN A 369 16.77 -12.40 -0.06
N VAL A 370 15.97 -13.06 -0.89
CA VAL A 370 15.75 -14.49 -0.77
C VAL A 370 17.00 -15.23 -1.21
N SER A 371 17.62 -15.98 -0.29
CA SER A 371 18.71 -16.90 -0.62
C SER A 371 18.17 -18.31 -0.74
N ASP A 372 18.55 -19.03 -1.80
CA ASP A 372 18.72 -20.48 -1.65
C ASP A 372 20.08 -20.71 -1.00
N THR A 373 20.16 -21.68 -0.11
CA THR A 373 21.45 -22.08 0.44
C THR A 373 21.61 -23.57 0.21
N VAL A 374 22.80 -23.99 -0.20
CA VAL A 374 23.10 -25.34 -0.71
C VAL A 374 22.80 -26.46 0.32
N PHE A 375 22.56 -26.12 1.59
CA PHE A 375 22.44 -27.06 2.70
C PHE A 375 21.04 -27.14 3.34
N ASN A 376 20.07 -26.31 2.91
CA ASN A 376 18.66 -26.43 3.27
C ASN A 376 17.78 -26.33 2.01
N THR A 377 16.83 -27.23 1.83
CA THR A 377 15.96 -27.28 0.63
C THR A 377 14.86 -26.21 0.64
N SER A 378 15.07 -25.08 1.31
CA SER A 378 14.05 -24.05 1.54
C SER A 378 14.65 -22.65 1.51
N GLN A 379 13.94 -21.72 0.89
CA GLN A 379 14.36 -20.34 0.74
C GLN A 379 14.40 -19.61 2.10
N ARG A 380 15.42 -18.78 2.32
CA ARG A 380 15.67 -18.07 3.58
C ARG A 380 15.90 -16.58 3.33
N ILE A 381 15.76 -15.79 4.40
CA ILE A 381 16.26 -14.42 4.43
C ILE A 381 17.79 -14.54 4.40
N GLY A 382 18.41 -13.93 3.40
CA GLY A 382 19.86 -13.86 3.23
C GLY A 382 20.27 -12.51 2.65
N SER A 383 21.50 -12.43 2.14
CA SER A 383 21.99 -11.21 1.51
C SER A 383 22.70 -11.43 0.17
N ASN A 384 22.91 -10.36 -0.61
CA ASN A 384 23.68 -10.39 -1.85
C ASN A 384 25.04 -11.04 -1.63
N ASN A 385 25.32 -12.14 -2.33
CA ASN A 385 26.55 -12.93 -2.26
C ASN A 385 26.82 -13.70 -0.95
N VAL A 386 26.03 -13.49 0.11
CA VAL A 386 26.20 -14.16 1.41
C VAL A 386 24.82 -14.60 1.94
N GLY A 387 24.56 -15.90 1.91
CA GLY A 387 23.27 -16.48 2.30
C GLY A 387 23.03 -16.58 3.82
N PHE A 388 24.01 -16.24 4.67
CA PHE A 388 23.95 -16.41 6.12
C PHE A 388 24.25 -15.11 6.89
N PHE A 389 23.90 -15.10 8.18
CA PHE A 389 24.22 -14.05 9.13
C PHE A 389 25.16 -14.55 10.24
N ALA A 390 26.00 -13.66 10.76
CA ALA A 390 27.00 -13.94 11.78
C ALA A 390 27.28 -12.67 12.61
N SER A 391 28.12 -12.79 13.65
CA SER A 391 28.49 -11.65 14.50
C SER A 391 29.14 -10.47 13.74
N PHE A 392 29.71 -10.71 12.57
CA PHE A 392 30.32 -9.72 11.66
C PHE A 392 29.48 -9.49 10.38
N HIS A 393 28.23 -9.95 10.35
CA HIS A 393 27.34 -9.84 9.19
C HIS A 393 25.89 -9.99 9.66
N GLN A 394 25.27 -8.90 10.10
CA GLN A 394 24.05 -8.96 10.94
C GLN A 394 22.83 -8.46 10.16
N LEU A 395 21.68 -9.12 10.36
CA LEU A 395 20.38 -8.64 9.89
C LEU A 395 19.88 -7.54 10.83
N ARG A 396 19.46 -6.41 10.29
CA ARG A 396 18.75 -5.36 11.01
C ARG A 396 17.35 -5.23 10.45
N VAL A 397 16.36 -5.08 11.33
CA VAL A 397 14.96 -4.83 10.97
C VAL A 397 14.55 -3.53 11.65
N ASP A 398 14.40 -2.47 10.87
CA ASP A 398 13.91 -1.15 11.33
C ASP A 398 12.39 -1.10 11.18
N LEU A 399 11.68 -0.71 12.23
CA LEU A 399 10.22 -0.66 12.27
C LEU A 399 9.77 0.78 12.10
N TYR A 400 8.77 1.02 11.25
CA TYR A 400 8.26 2.37 10.96
C TYR A 400 7.58 2.99 12.17
N ARG A 401 7.02 2.13 13.04
CA ARG A 401 6.48 2.49 14.34
C ARG A 401 7.01 1.53 15.39
N PRO A 402 7.23 2.01 16.62
CA PRO A 402 7.60 1.14 17.72
C PRO A 402 6.62 -0.04 17.87
N SER A 403 7.16 -1.24 18.00
CA SER A 403 6.41 -2.49 18.16
C SER A 403 6.45 -2.99 19.59
N SER A 404 5.42 -3.74 19.99
CA SER A 404 5.34 -4.44 21.27
C SER A 404 5.91 -5.85 21.20
N SER A 405 6.01 -6.44 20.01
CA SER A 405 6.61 -7.75 19.81
C SER A 405 7.38 -7.82 18.50
N VAL A 406 8.45 -8.62 18.48
CA VAL A 406 9.14 -9.04 17.26
C VAL A 406 9.53 -10.50 17.41
N SER A 407 9.34 -11.28 16.36
CA SER A 407 9.75 -12.68 16.28
C SER A 407 10.43 -13.02 14.96
N LEU A 408 11.36 -13.97 14.99
CA LEU A 408 12.10 -14.42 13.82
C LEU A 408 12.48 -15.90 14.00
N ASP A 409 12.22 -16.73 13.00
CA ASP A 409 12.65 -18.12 13.04
C ASP A 409 14.14 -18.20 12.70
N TYR A 410 14.88 -18.96 13.50
CA TYR A 410 16.32 -19.20 13.38
C TYR A 410 16.60 -20.67 13.01
N PHE A 411 17.52 -20.85 12.07
CA PHE A 411 18.00 -22.15 11.62
C PHE A 411 19.54 -22.20 11.63
N ASP A 412 20.08 -23.37 11.98
CA ASP A 412 21.52 -23.69 11.97
C ASP A 412 21.91 -24.41 10.65
N ASP A 413 23.11 -24.13 10.14
CA ASP A 413 23.64 -24.52 8.83
C ASP A 413 24.28 -25.90 8.77
N VAL A 414 24.62 -26.53 9.90
CA VAL A 414 25.61 -27.61 9.84
C VAL A 414 25.00 -29.01 9.99
N PRO A 415 25.02 -29.88 8.95
CA PRO A 415 24.63 -31.28 9.06
C PRO A 415 25.61 -32.07 9.97
N GLY A 416 25.11 -33.03 10.75
CA GLY A 416 25.93 -34.01 11.51
C GLY A 416 25.79 -33.97 13.04
N THR A 417 26.53 -34.84 13.74
CA THR A 417 26.44 -35.03 15.21
C THR A 417 27.42 -34.12 15.97
N GLY A 418 26.92 -33.07 16.63
CA GLY A 418 27.68 -32.11 17.44
C GLY A 418 26.79 -31.03 18.09
N ALA A 419 27.38 -30.11 18.88
CA ALA A 419 26.66 -28.98 19.48
C ALA A 419 26.14 -28.02 18.39
N GLY A 420 24.86 -27.66 18.42
CA GLY A 420 24.23 -26.76 17.46
C GLY A 420 24.51 -25.27 17.72
N GLY A 421 24.08 -24.43 16.79
CA GLY A 421 24.24 -22.98 16.86
C GLY A 421 23.24 -22.29 17.78
N THR A 422 23.58 -21.07 18.21
CA THR A 422 22.69 -20.20 18.99
C THR A 422 22.38 -18.93 18.20
N GLY A 423 21.12 -18.75 17.84
CA GLY A 423 20.61 -17.51 17.27
C GLY A 423 20.45 -16.46 18.36
N ARG A 424 20.73 -15.21 18.02
CA ARG A 424 20.60 -14.04 18.90
C ARG A 424 19.81 -12.96 18.21
N MET A 425 18.83 -12.41 18.91
CA MET A 425 18.09 -11.21 18.49
C MET A 425 18.08 -10.19 19.62
N GLU A 426 18.39 -8.95 19.28
CA GLU A 426 18.50 -7.82 20.21
C GLU A 426 17.51 -6.73 19.80
N ALA A 427 16.67 -6.28 20.73
CA ALA A 427 15.69 -5.22 20.50
C ALA A 427 16.18 -3.87 21.05
N TYR A 428 15.93 -2.80 20.31
CA TYR A 428 16.40 -1.45 20.64
C TYR A 428 15.29 -0.42 20.52
N ALA A 429 15.36 0.62 21.36
CA ALA A 429 14.56 1.84 21.24
C ALA A 429 15.12 2.76 20.15
N ALA A 430 14.32 3.74 19.71
CA ALA A 430 14.68 4.67 18.63
C ALA A 430 15.96 5.48 18.90
N ASN A 431 16.32 5.71 20.17
CA ASN A 431 17.56 6.39 20.56
C ASN A 431 18.79 5.47 20.63
N GLY A 432 18.65 4.19 20.24
CA GLY A 432 19.70 3.19 20.30
C GLY A 432 19.87 2.47 21.65
N THR A 433 18.98 2.71 22.62
CA THR A 433 19.01 1.99 23.90
C THR A 433 18.63 0.53 23.70
N LEU A 434 19.47 -0.41 24.16
CA LEU A 434 19.14 -1.84 24.18
C LEU A 434 18.00 -2.10 25.17
N LEU A 435 16.92 -2.69 24.67
CA LEU A 435 15.70 -3.00 25.45
C LEU A 435 15.67 -4.44 25.94
N ASP A 436 16.02 -5.39 25.06
CA ASP A 436 15.97 -6.82 25.38
C ASP A 436 16.87 -7.66 24.46
N VAL A 437 17.20 -8.87 24.88
CA VAL A 437 17.98 -9.84 24.12
C VAL A 437 17.39 -11.24 24.30
N VAL A 438 17.13 -11.92 23.19
CA VAL A 438 16.72 -13.33 23.19
C VAL A 438 17.80 -14.20 22.53
N LEU A 439 18.03 -15.37 23.13
CA LEU A 439 18.94 -16.40 22.62
C LEU A 439 18.14 -17.69 22.40
N VAL A 440 18.30 -18.30 21.22
CA VAL A 440 17.67 -19.58 20.90
C VAL A 440 18.73 -20.54 20.40
N SER A 441 18.99 -21.59 21.17
CA SER A 441 19.87 -22.69 20.77
C SER A 441 19.03 -23.77 20.10
N VAL A 442 19.40 -24.15 18.88
CA VAL A 442 18.79 -25.27 18.17
C VAL A 442 19.79 -26.42 18.10
N GLN A 443 19.32 -27.67 18.15
CA GLN A 443 20.20 -28.81 17.89
C GLN A 443 20.44 -28.93 16.38
N ARG A 444 21.65 -29.36 15.99
CA ARG A 444 21.97 -29.62 14.57
C ARG A 444 20.94 -30.55 13.93
N GLY A 445 20.48 -30.21 12.74
CA GLY A 445 19.55 -31.03 11.96
C GLY A 445 18.09 -31.02 12.43
N THR A 446 17.70 -30.07 13.30
CA THR A 446 16.30 -29.89 13.73
C THR A 446 15.56 -28.83 12.90
N THR A 447 14.24 -28.73 13.07
CA THR A 447 13.32 -27.86 12.32
C THR A 447 13.45 -26.35 12.61
N GLY A 448 14.53 -25.89 13.24
CA GLY A 448 14.73 -24.49 13.65
C GLY A 448 14.05 -24.14 14.98
N GLY A 449 14.17 -22.88 15.41
CA GLY A 449 13.54 -22.35 16.62
C GLY A 449 13.20 -20.86 16.50
N THR A 450 12.13 -20.41 17.15
CA THR A 450 11.66 -19.03 17.04
C THR A 450 12.26 -18.15 18.14
N MET A 451 12.98 -17.10 17.74
CA MET A 451 13.39 -16.00 18.62
C MET A 451 12.20 -15.06 18.78
N ILE A 452 11.77 -14.78 20.01
CA ILE A 452 10.62 -13.91 20.31
C ILE A 452 11.01 -12.92 21.40
N ILE A 453 10.77 -11.64 21.16
CA ILE A 453 10.84 -10.57 22.17
C ILE A 453 9.44 -9.97 22.30
N ASN A 454 8.92 -9.94 23.53
CA ASN A 454 7.64 -9.31 23.87
C ASN A 454 7.89 -8.22 24.91
N ARG A 455 7.29 -7.06 24.70
CA ARG A 455 7.43 -5.87 25.54
C ARG A 455 6.06 -5.44 26.07
N PRO A 456 5.98 -4.94 27.31
CA PRO A 456 4.73 -4.43 27.89
C PRO A 456 4.29 -3.09 27.29
N GLN A 457 5.18 -2.44 26.53
CA GLN A 457 4.92 -1.20 25.79
C GLN A 457 5.48 -1.37 24.39
N ALA A 458 4.89 -0.69 23.42
CA ALA A 458 5.42 -0.63 22.08
C ALA A 458 6.61 0.35 22.04
N ASP A 459 7.79 -0.14 22.39
CA ASP A 459 9.03 0.63 22.46
C ASP A 459 10.15 0.08 21.56
N ILE A 460 9.94 -1.08 20.90
CA ILE A 460 10.91 -1.68 19.99
C ILE A 460 10.90 -0.90 18.66
N ALA A 461 11.92 -0.10 18.41
CA ALA A 461 12.08 0.62 17.15
C ALA A 461 12.82 -0.20 16.09
N TYR A 462 13.76 -1.04 16.50
CA TYR A 462 14.46 -1.95 15.59
C TYR A 462 15.00 -3.18 16.32
N VAL A 463 15.24 -4.26 15.56
CA VAL A 463 15.96 -5.44 16.06
C VAL A 463 17.21 -5.73 15.23
N ILE A 464 18.20 -6.36 15.86
CA ILE A 464 19.40 -6.89 15.20
C ILE A 464 19.48 -8.38 15.47
N ALA A 465 19.54 -9.20 14.41
CA ALA A 465 19.56 -10.66 14.47
C ALA A 465 20.81 -11.25 13.78
N TYR A 466 21.45 -12.21 14.44
CA TYR A 466 22.69 -12.87 14.00
C TYR A 466 23.02 -14.12 14.84
N THR A 467 24.07 -14.86 14.50
CA THR A 467 24.56 -15.94 15.39
C THR A 467 25.28 -15.37 16.62
N ASP A 468 24.97 -15.87 17.81
CA ASP A 468 25.68 -15.49 19.04
C ASP A 468 27.20 -15.77 18.91
N PRO A 469 28.08 -14.81 19.32
CA PRO A 469 29.53 -14.94 19.17
C PRO A 469 30.16 -16.11 19.96
N SER A 470 29.43 -16.70 20.91
CA SER A 470 29.88 -17.90 21.62
C SER A 470 29.87 -19.16 20.75
N THR A 471 29.34 -19.08 19.53
CA THR A 471 29.26 -20.21 18.60
C THR A 471 29.91 -19.87 17.26
N THR A 472 30.29 -20.92 16.50
CA THR A 472 30.88 -20.78 15.15
C THR A 472 29.87 -21.09 14.04
N ALA A 473 28.58 -21.13 14.37
CA ALA A 473 27.52 -21.48 13.42
C ALA A 473 27.10 -20.28 12.56
N ASN A 474 26.57 -20.57 11.38
CA ASN A 474 25.94 -19.57 10.52
C ASN A 474 24.44 -19.49 10.89
N ALA A 475 23.89 -18.28 10.92
CA ALA A 475 22.48 -18.06 11.16
C ALA A 475 21.71 -17.87 9.87
N TYR A 476 20.59 -18.58 9.75
CA TYR A 476 19.59 -18.33 8.72
C TYR A 476 18.28 -17.95 9.37
N PHE A 477 17.58 -17.03 8.71
CA PHE A 477 16.33 -16.51 9.23
C PHE A 477 15.17 -16.73 8.26
N ASP A 478 13.98 -16.87 8.83
CA ASP A 478 12.73 -16.89 8.08
C ASP A 478 11.60 -16.39 8.98
N ASN A 479 10.41 -16.19 8.43
CA ASN A 479 9.19 -15.92 9.18
C ASN A 479 9.33 -14.75 10.19
N LEU A 480 9.86 -13.61 9.73
CA LEU A 480 9.87 -12.39 10.54
C LEU A 480 8.43 -11.97 10.83
N ARG A 481 8.10 -11.70 12.10
CA ARG A 481 6.80 -11.15 12.50
C ARG A 481 6.96 -10.03 13.52
N PHE A 482 6.09 -9.02 13.51
CA PHE A 482 6.06 -7.99 14.54
C PHE A 482 4.67 -7.41 14.72
N THR A 483 4.43 -6.82 15.90
CA THR A 483 3.13 -6.25 16.27
C THR A 483 3.25 -4.78 16.64
N THR A 484 2.51 -3.91 15.96
CA THR A 484 2.42 -2.47 16.28
C THR A 484 1.05 -2.09 16.83
N PRO A 485 0.96 -1.17 17.81
CA PRO A 485 -0.29 -0.48 18.12
C PRO A 485 -0.79 0.34 16.93
N GLU A 486 -2.08 0.61 16.94
CA GLU A 486 -2.67 1.55 15.99
C GLU A 486 -2.28 2.99 16.31
N SER A 487 -2.12 3.78 15.25
CA SER A 487 -1.71 5.17 15.41
C SER A 487 -2.84 5.97 16.04
N SER A 488 -2.51 6.71 17.10
CA SER A 488 -3.47 7.54 17.82
C SER A 488 -2.85 8.87 18.23
N ALA A 489 -3.72 9.83 18.46
CA ALA A 489 -3.42 11.18 18.89
C ALA A 489 -4.42 11.62 19.94
N THR A 490 -4.02 12.55 20.79
CA THR A 490 -4.94 13.23 21.72
C THR A 490 -5.21 14.63 21.20
N THR A 491 -6.47 15.05 21.16
CA THR A 491 -6.83 16.37 20.67
C THR A 491 -6.24 17.47 21.55
N ALA A 492 -5.73 18.51 20.90
CA ALA A 492 -5.21 19.72 21.54
C ALA A 492 -6.34 20.57 22.16
N ALA A 493 -5.96 21.67 22.83
CA ALA A 493 -6.92 22.58 23.48
C ALA A 493 -7.95 23.18 22.51
N ASP A 494 -7.56 23.35 21.24
CA ASP A 494 -8.42 23.83 20.16
C ASP A 494 -9.14 22.68 19.43
N GLY A 495 -9.11 21.46 19.97
CA GLY A 495 -9.76 20.28 19.41
C GLY A 495 -9.02 19.65 18.22
N SER A 496 -7.92 20.23 17.75
CA SER A 496 -7.17 19.69 16.61
C SER A 496 -6.45 18.39 16.95
N TYR A 497 -6.27 17.50 15.97
CA TYR A 497 -5.47 16.28 16.12
C TYR A 497 -4.60 16.03 14.87
N LYS A 498 -3.52 15.28 15.08
CA LYS A 498 -2.64 14.72 14.04
C LYS A 498 -2.32 13.27 14.37
N VAL A 499 -2.91 12.32 13.64
CA VAL A 499 -2.54 10.90 13.69
C VAL A 499 -1.45 10.68 12.64
N GLY A 500 -0.19 10.53 13.09
CA GLY A 500 0.98 10.46 12.21
C GLY A 500 1.52 9.05 12.00
N GLY A 501 2.51 8.92 11.12
CA GLY A 501 3.20 7.65 10.85
C GLY A 501 2.30 6.62 10.17
N LEU A 502 1.37 7.10 9.34
CA LEU A 502 0.49 6.24 8.55
C LEU A 502 1.22 5.82 7.28
N LEU A 503 1.29 4.52 7.03
CA LEU A 503 1.76 4.01 5.73
C LEU A 503 0.71 4.31 4.66
N ASP A 504 1.07 4.11 3.41
CA ASP A 504 0.11 4.14 2.31
C ASP A 504 -1.02 3.12 2.56
N GLY A 505 -2.26 3.60 2.51
CA GLY A 505 -3.45 2.81 2.80
C GLY A 505 -4.66 3.66 3.19
N ASP A 506 -5.83 3.03 3.24
CA ASP A 506 -7.07 3.66 3.70
C ASP A 506 -7.27 3.41 5.20
N TYR A 507 -7.61 4.48 5.94
CA TYR A 507 -7.79 4.41 7.39
C TYR A 507 -9.14 4.98 7.80
N SER A 508 -9.86 4.27 8.68
CA SER A 508 -11.02 4.83 9.36
C SER A 508 -10.56 5.65 10.56
N ILE A 509 -10.86 6.96 10.60
CA ILE A 509 -10.50 7.78 11.77
C ILE A 509 -11.64 7.76 12.80
N ARG A 510 -11.32 7.46 14.06
CA ARG A 510 -12.29 7.27 15.14
C ARG A 510 -11.91 7.99 16.43
N THR A 511 -12.87 8.10 17.36
CA THR A 511 -12.64 8.61 18.72
C THR A 511 -13.11 7.63 19.80
N ILE A 512 -12.44 7.57 20.95
CA ILE A 512 -12.95 6.83 22.12
C ILE A 512 -14.13 7.62 22.73
N GLY A 513 -15.32 7.02 22.82
CA GLY A 513 -16.46 7.58 23.57
C GLY A 513 -17.65 8.18 22.80
N GLY A 514 -17.96 7.76 21.57
CA GLY A 514 -19.32 7.88 21.02
C GLY A 514 -19.69 9.16 20.24
N ALA A 515 -18.76 9.77 19.52
CA ALA A 515 -19.08 10.69 18.43
C ALA A 515 -19.53 9.91 17.17
N GLN A 516 -20.67 10.27 16.58
CA GLN A 516 -21.08 9.78 15.26
C GLN A 516 -20.33 10.57 14.19
N LEU A 517 -19.63 9.85 13.30
CA LEU A 517 -19.04 10.37 12.08
C LEU A 517 -20.09 11.17 11.29
N PRO A 518 -19.73 12.28 10.61
CA PRO A 518 -20.46 12.71 9.42
C PRO A 518 -20.48 11.53 8.43
N ALA A 519 -21.63 11.26 7.83
CA ALA A 519 -21.72 10.33 6.71
C ALA A 519 -20.75 10.79 5.62
N SER A 520 -19.82 9.91 5.23
CA SER A 520 -18.87 10.05 4.13
C SER A 520 -18.09 11.38 4.10
N ILE A 521 -16.88 11.38 4.64
CA ILE A 521 -15.82 12.20 4.03
C ILE A 521 -15.08 11.28 3.05
N THR A 522 -15.59 11.25 1.82
CA THR A 522 -14.81 10.88 0.63
C THR A 522 -13.90 12.05 0.30
N ASN A 523 -12.85 12.25 1.10
CA ASN A 523 -11.67 12.93 0.62
C ASN A 523 -10.59 11.88 0.59
N LEU A 524 -10.47 11.26 -0.58
CA LEU A 524 -9.25 10.62 -1.02
C LEU A 524 -8.12 11.59 -0.67
N VAL A 525 -7.33 11.29 0.37
CA VAL A 525 -5.93 11.69 0.32
C VAL A 525 -5.38 10.72 -0.71
N PRO A 526 -4.97 11.16 -1.91
CA PRO A 526 -4.24 10.30 -2.81
C PRO A 526 -2.94 10.01 -2.09
N VAL A 527 -2.84 8.80 -1.57
CA VAL A 527 -1.62 8.27 -1.05
C VAL A 527 -1.00 7.51 -2.21
N ARG A 528 -0.13 8.18 -2.96
CA ARG A 528 0.47 7.61 -4.19
C ARG A 528 1.75 6.86 -3.84
N GLY A 529 1.76 5.57 -4.18
CA GLY A 529 2.42 5.16 -5.42
C GLY A 529 3.83 4.62 -5.32
N LEU A 530 4.20 3.84 -4.30
CA LEU A 530 5.39 3.00 -4.39
C LEU A 530 5.19 1.89 -5.44
N ASP A 531 5.75 2.09 -6.64
CA ASP A 531 5.98 1.03 -7.62
C ASP A 531 7.04 0.07 -7.04
N PHE A 532 6.53 -0.93 -6.32
CA PHE A 532 7.25 -2.07 -5.78
C PHE A 532 7.53 -3.07 -6.91
N GLY A 533 8.60 -2.81 -7.66
CA GLY A 533 9.37 -3.88 -8.26
C GLY A 533 9.78 -4.87 -7.17
N THR A 534 9.02 -5.97 -7.10
CA THR A 534 9.23 -7.25 -6.40
C THR A 534 9.39 -7.24 -4.87
N GLY A 535 8.34 -7.74 -4.17
CA GLY A 535 8.34 -8.18 -2.75
C GLY A 535 8.06 -7.03 -1.79
N GLY A 536 7.00 -6.99 -0.98
CA GLY A 536 6.07 -7.93 -0.37
C GLY A 536 5.27 -7.10 0.65
N GLY A 537 4.02 -7.45 0.93
CA GLY A 537 3.13 -6.64 1.76
C GLY A 537 2.26 -7.50 2.67
N LEU A 538 2.07 -7.06 3.91
CA LEU A 538 1.25 -7.57 5.01
C LEU A 538 0.75 -6.33 5.77
N GLY A 539 -0.31 -6.27 6.52
CA GLY A 539 -1.64 -6.68 6.18
C GLY A 539 -2.55 -6.44 7.40
N GLY A 540 -3.79 -6.04 7.15
CA GLY A 540 -4.98 -6.27 7.98
C GLY A 540 -5.35 -5.13 8.91
N GLY A 541 -6.45 -4.41 8.71
CA GLY A 541 -7.79 -4.67 8.15
C GLY A 541 -8.64 -3.38 8.34
N GLY A 542 -9.95 -3.29 8.39
CA GLY A 542 -10.93 -4.31 8.52
C GLY A 542 -11.79 -4.29 7.30
N GLY A 543 -12.33 -5.47 7.16
CA GLY A 543 -12.78 -5.95 5.91
C GLY A 543 -13.94 -5.14 5.38
N SER A 544 -13.77 -4.67 4.15
CA SER A 544 -14.87 -4.62 3.19
C SER A 544 -14.90 -5.98 2.50
N ILE A 545 -15.68 -6.90 3.04
CA ILE A 545 -15.71 -8.31 2.61
C ILE A 545 -17.15 -8.60 2.30
N GLY A 546 -17.46 -8.42 1.02
CA GLY A 546 -18.81 -8.37 0.48
C GLY A 546 -19.15 -6.99 -0.06
N GLY A 547 -18.66 -6.67 -1.28
CA GLY A 547 -19.27 -5.65 -2.14
C GLY A 547 -19.22 -4.19 -1.65
N ARG A 548 -18.03 -3.56 -1.61
CA ARG A 548 -17.91 -2.10 -1.86
C ARG A 548 -17.01 -1.77 -3.04
N GLY A 549 -16.71 -2.79 -3.83
CA GLY A 549 -16.17 -2.64 -5.17
C GLY A 549 -17.09 -1.83 -6.06
N ARG A 550 -16.52 -0.83 -6.72
CA ARG A 550 -17.18 -0.06 -7.79
C ARG A 550 -16.78 -0.56 -9.18
N THR A 551 -15.91 -1.57 -9.23
CA THR A 551 -15.37 -2.13 -10.46
C THR A 551 -16.13 -3.40 -10.80
N VAL A 552 -16.49 -3.55 -12.07
CA VAL A 552 -17.07 -4.78 -12.61
C VAL A 552 -16.21 -5.23 -13.78
N ALA A 553 -15.63 -6.43 -13.68
CA ALA A 553 -14.90 -7.03 -14.78
C ALA A 553 -15.81 -7.98 -15.55
N VAL A 554 -15.91 -7.77 -16.86
CA VAL A 554 -16.87 -8.46 -17.74
C VAL A 554 -16.12 -9.30 -18.77
N GLY A 555 -16.25 -10.61 -18.63
CA GLY A 555 -15.79 -11.62 -19.59
C GLY A 555 -16.95 -12.18 -20.42
N GLY A 556 -16.64 -12.86 -21.54
CA GLY A 556 -17.65 -13.48 -22.41
C GLY A 556 -17.30 -13.41 -23.89
N GLY A 557 -16.72 -12.29 -24.34
CA GLY A 557 -16.30 -12.08 -25.72
C GLY A 557 -14.92 -12.67 -26.05
N PRO A 558 -14.62 -12.92 -27.34
CA PRO A 558 -13.34 -13.47 -27.78
C PRO A 558 -12.18 -12.50 -27.52
N GLY A 559 -11.13 -12.97 -26.84
CA GLY A 559 -9.83 -12.28 -26.77
C GLY A 559 -9.72 -11.06 -25.83
N ALA A 560 -10.81 -10.62 -25.18
CA ALA A 560 -10.79 -9.44 -24.31
C ALA A 560 -11.73 -9.52 -23.11
N VAL A 561 -11.35 -8.84 -22.02
CA VAL A 561 -12.20 -8.53 -20.86
C VAL A 561 -12.45 -7.03 -20.84
N SER A 562 -13.70 -6.62 -20.64
CA SER A 562 -14.05 -5.21 -20.44
C SER A 562 -14.12 -4.92 -18.94
N VAL A 563 -13.48 -3.85 -18.49
CA VAL A 563 -13.54 -3.41 -17.10
C VAL A 563 -14.35 -2.13 -17.04
N TYR A 564 -15.35 -2.11 -16.15
CA TYR A 564 -16.23 -0.97 -15.92
C TYR A 564 -15.96 -0.41 -14.53
N GLY A 565 -15.87 0.91 -14.43
CA GLY A 565 -15.88 1.62 -13.15
C GLY A 565 -17.20 2.38 -12.98
N SER A 566 -17.58 2.67 -11.74
CA SER A 566 -18.73 3.54 -11.46
C SER A 566 -18.38 5.02 -11.62
N VAL A 567 -19.20 5.73 -12.39
CA VAL A 567 -19.19 7.19 -12.54
C VAL A 567 -20.61 7.70 -12.33
N ASN A 568 -20.82 8.55 -11.32
CA ASN A 568 -22.14 9.09 -10.95
C ASN A 568 -23.22 8.01 -10.74
N GLY A 569 -22.81 6.87 -10.17
CA GLY A 569 -23.70 5.76 -9.86
C GLY A 569 -24.14 4.92 -11.05
N GLN A 570 -23.42 4.98 -12.17
CA GLN A 570 -23.62 4.16 -13.35
C GLN A 570 -22.30 3.55 -13.80
N LEU A 571 -22.33 2.38 -14.42
CA LEU A 571 -21.16 1.75 -15.00
C LEU A 571 -20.74 2.46 -16.29
N SER A 572 -19.47 2.85 -16.34
CA SER A 572 -18.79 3.34 -17.53
C SER A 572 -17.60 2.45 -17.82
N GLN A 573 -17.41 2.04 -19.08
CA GLN A 573 -16.24 1.24 -19.47
C GLN A 573 -14.98 2.08 -19.23
N ALA A 574 -14.10 1.58 -18.37
CA ALA A 574 -12.87 2.24 -17.95
C ALA A 574 -11.67 1.74 -18.77
N SER A 575 -11.61 0.44 -19.03
CA SER A 575 -10.52 -0.16 -19.79
C SER A 575 -10.93 -1.46 -20.47
N VAL A 576 -10.09 -1.92 -21.40
CA VAL A 576 -10.21 -3.22 -22.07
C VAL A 576 -8.87 -3.93 -21.96
N ILE A 577 -8.90 -5.15 -21.41
CA ILE A 577 -7.72 -6.00 -21.27
C ILE A 577 -7.68 -6.95 -22.47
N ASN A 578 -6.68 -6.78 -23.34
CA ASN A 578 -6.50 -7.59 -24.56
C ASN A 578 -5.54 -8.77 -24.30
N PHE A 579 -6.06 -10.00 -24.35
CA PHE A 579 -5.33 -11.20 -23.93
C PHE A 579 -4.41 -11.90 -24.93
N PRO A 580 -4.47 -11.67 -26.26
CA PRO A 580 -3.44 -12.16 -27.18
C PRO A 580 -2.02 -11.70 -26.81
N VAL A 581 -1.90 -10.65 -25.99
CA VAL A 581 -0.64 -10.11 -25.47
C VAL A 581 -0.23 -10.75 -24.14
N LEU A 582 -1.19 -11.20 -23.32
CA LEU A 582 -0.94 -11.75 -21.98
C LEU A 582 -0.55 -13.24 -22.00
N PHE A 583 -1.01 -14.00 -23.00
CA PHE A 583 -0.63 -15.40 -23.19
C PHE A 583 -0.06 -15.63 -24.60
N PRO A 584 1.11 -15.06 -24.94
CA PRO A 584 1.65 -15.11 -26.29
C PRO A 584 1.92 -16.54 -26.79
N ASP A 585 2.19 -17.47 -25.86
CA ASP A 585 2.48 -18.88 -26.16
C ASP A 585 1.22 -19.76 -26.27
N ALA A 586 0.04 -19.20 -25.98
CA ALA A 586 -1.24 -19.91 -26.04
C ALA A 586 -2.37 -18.92 -26.42
N PRO A 587 -2.34 -18.36 -27.65
CA PRO A 587 -3.38 -17.45 -28.10
C PRO A 587 -4.75 -18.14 -28.00
N PHE A 588 -5.65 -17.51 -27.26
CA PHE A 588 -6.98 -18.02 -26.97
C PHE A 588 -8.02 -16.98 -27.35
N ASP A 589 -8.97 -17.39 -28.18
CA ASP A 589 -10.08 -16.59 -28.69
C ASP A 589 -11.42 -17.00 -28.06
N GLY A 590 -11.39 -17.86 -27.03
CA GLY A 590 -12.58 -18.25 -26.29
C GLY A 590 -12.89 -17.33 -25.11
N THR A 591 -13.76 -17.82 -24.23
CA THR A 591 -14.31 -17.04 -23.11
C THR A 591 -13.32 -16.87 -21.97
N TYR A 592 -13.13 -15.64 -21.51
CA TYR A 592 -12.51 -15.34 -20.22
C TYR A 592 -13.55 -15.21 -19.12
N ARG A 593 -13.20 -15.63 -17.91
CA ARG A 593 -14.02 -15.51 -16.69
C ARG A 593 -13.24 -14.68 -15.68
N THR A 594 -13.95 -13.84 -14.93
CA THR A 594 -13.35 -12.73 -14.21
C THR A 594 -13.85 -12.66 -12.78
N ALA A 595 -13.04 -12.01 -11.94
CA ALA A 595 -13.41 -11.55 -10.61
C ALA A 595 -12.67 -10.25 -10.32
N THR A 596 -13.23 -9.44 -9.43
CA THR A 596 -12.59 -8.21 -8.95
C THR A 596 -12.45 -8.20 -7.43
N GLY A 597 -11.35 -7.64 -6.96
CA GLY A 597 -11.01 -7.50 -5.55
C GLY A 597 -9.57 -7.02 -5.40
N ASP A 598 -9.24 -6.34 -4.29
CA ASP A 598 -7.92 -5.76 -4.05
C ASP A 598 -6.89 -6.85 -3.69
N VAL A 599 -6.11 -7.33 -4.66
CA VAL A 599 -5.17 -8.46 -4.48
C VAL A 599 -3.81 -7.97 -3.96
N ASN A 600 -3.40 -6.75 -4.31
CA ASN A 600 -2.13 -6.16 -3.90
C ASN A 600 -2.22 -5.32 -2.60
N GLY A 601 -3.42 -5.10 -2.07
CA GLY A 601 -3.69 -4.36 -0.83
C GLY A 601 -3.52 -2.85 -0.99
N ASP A 602 -3.78 -2.32 -2.17
CA ASP A 602 -3.55 -0.90 -2.49
C ASP A 602 -4.80 -0.02 -2.36
N GLY A 603 -5.95 -0.62 -2.00
CA GLY A 603 -7.25 0.01 -1.85
C GLY A 603 -8.06 0.10 -3.15
N VAL A 604 -7.54 -0.37 -4.29
CA VAL A 604 -8.24 -0.43 -5.58
C VAL A 604 -8.47 -1.88 -5.97
N GLU A 605 -9.67 -2.20 -6.45
CA GLU A 605 -9.97 -3.56 -6.89
C GLU A 605 -9.16 -3.94 -8.14
N ASP A 606 -8.39 -5.02 -8.02
CA ASP A 606 -7.69 -5.67 -9.11
C ASP A 606 -8.62 -6.59 -9.90
N VAL A 607 -8.19 -6.97 -11.10
CA VAL A 607 -8.92 -7.87 -11.99
C VAL A 607 -8.19 -9.20 -12.09
N ALA A 608 -8.78 -10.26 -11.56
CA ALA A 608 -8.33 -11.62 -11.84
C ALA A 608 -9.12 -12.19 -13.03
N VAL A 609 -8.43 -12.96 -13.86
CA VAL A 609 -8.98 -13.55 -15.07
C VAL A 609 -8.48 -14.97 -15.25
N VAL A 610 -9.35 -15.85 -15.74
CA VAL A 610 -9.03 -17.24 -16.05
C VAL A 610 -9.66 -17.65 -17.38
N THR A 611 -8.98 -18.53 -18.13
CA THR A 611 -9.52 -19.09 -19.37
C THR A 611 -10.70 -20.03 -19.09
N GLY A 612 -11.75 -19.89 -19.89
CA GLY A 612 -12.85 -20.83 -19.99
C GLY A 612 -12.47 -22.10 -20.79
N PRO A 613 -13.45 -22.93 -21.15
CA PRO A 613 -13.21 -24.20 -21.84
C PRO A 613 -12.56 -24.03 -23.22
N GLY A 614 -11.89 -25.08 -23.69
CA GLY A 614 -11.33 -25.17 -25.04
C GLY A 614 -9.82 -24.94 -25.13
N THR A 615 -9.19 -24.46 -24.06
CA THR A 615 -7.73 -24.33 -23.94
C THR A 615 -7.25 -24.77 -22.57
N SER A 616 -5.94 -25.03 -22.42
CA SER A 616 -5.34 -25.27 -21.11
C SER A 616 -5.66 -24.12 -20.16
N VAL A 617 -5.91 -24.41 -18.88
CA VAL A 617 -6.25 -23.34 -17.93
C VAL A 617 -5.06 -22.40 -17.74
N ARG A 618 -5.30 -21.11 -18.01
CA ARG A 618 -4.39 -19.99 -17.82
C ARG A 618 -5.11 -18.91 -17.04
N TRP A 619 -4.37 -18.18 -16.22
CA TRP A 619 -4.93 -17.11 -15.41
C TRP A 619 -3.92 -15.99 -15.23
N ALA A 620 -4.43 -14.81 -14.90
CA ALA A 620 -3.65 -13.62 -14.66
C ALA A 620 -4.34 -12.75 -13.60
N VAL A 621 -3.58 -11.83 -13.02
CA VAL A 621 -4.09 -10.76 -12.17
C VAL A 621 -3.54 -9.45 -12.69
N ILE A 622 -4.43 -8.48 -12.92
CA ILE A 622 -4.13 -7.16 -13.44
C ILE A 622 -4.45 -6.14 -12.35
N ASP A 623 -3.51 -5.25 -12.08
CA ASP A 623 -3.63 -4.16 -11.14
C ASP A 623 -4.75 -3.20 -11.60
N GLY A 624 -5.73 -2.96 -10.73
CA GLY A 624 -6.88 -2.09 -11.02
C GLY A 624 -6.54 -0.60 -11.07
N ARG A 625 -5.50 -0.18 -10.34
CA ARG A 625 -5.02 1.20 -10.28
C ARG A 625 -4.13 1.54 -11.45
N THR A 626 -3.18 0.66 -11.79
CA THR A 626 -2.15 0.95 -12.80
C THR A 626 -2.44 0.32 -14.16
N GLY A 627 -3.27 -0.72 -14.22
CA GLY A 627 -3.47 -1.54 -15.41
C GLY A 627 -2.30 -2.47 -15.75
N ASN A 628 -1.26 -2.51 -14.91
CA ASN A 628 -0.11 -3.40 -15.08
C ASN A 628 -0.45 -4.82 -14.64
N THR A 629 0.23 -5.81 -15.21
CA THR A 629 -0.01 -7.18 -14.77
C THR A 629 0.73 -7.49 -13.47
N LEU A 630 -0.01 -7.81 -12.40
CA LEU A 630 0.53 -8.33 -11.15
C LEU A 630 1.01 -9.78 -11.31
N LEU A 631 0.32 -10.56 -12.16
CA LEU A 631 0.66 -11.94 -12.48
C LEU A 631 0.29 -12.29 -13.93
N VAL A 632 1.28 -12.71 -14.72
CA VAL A 632 1.13 -13.44 -15.99
C VAL A 632 1.59 -14.89 -15.72
N PRO A 633 1.01 -15.96 -16.28
CA PRO A 633 1.11 -17.28 -15.68
C PRO A 633 2.53 -17.83 -15.69
N LEU A 634 3.05 -18.05 -14.48
CA LEU A 634 4.15 -18.94 -14.15
C LEU A 634 3.69 -20.06 -13.18
N THR A 635 2.46 -19.96 -12.66
CA THR A 635 1.92 -20.81 -11.60
C THR A 635 0.75 -21.65 -12.10
N THR A 636 0.78 -22.96 -11.82
CA THR A 636 -0.31 -23.89 -12.16
C THR A 636 -1.56 -23.58 -11.33
N ALA A 637 -2.72 -23.40 -11.99
CA ALA A 637 -3.97 -23.03 -11.31
C ALA A 637 -4.47 -24.14 -10.36
N PHE A 638 -4.24 -25.39 -10.74
CA PHE A 638 -4.47 -26.57 -9.93
C PHE A 638 -3.72 -27.75 -10.54
N ALA A 639 -3.48 -28.81 -9.75
CA ALA A 639 -2.78 -29.99 -10.24
C ALA A 639 -3.45 -30.56 -11.51
N GLY A 640 -2.70 -30.57 -12.62
CA GLY A 640 -3.15 -31.00 -13.94
C GLY A 640 -3.73 -29.90 -14.84
N SER A 641 -3.74 -28.63 -14.41
CA SER A 641 -4.33 -27.52 -15.18
C SER A 641 -3.71 -27.31 -16.56
N ASP A 642 -2.44 -27.68 -16.76
CA ASP A 642 -1.70 -27.46 -18.00
C ASP A 642 -2.20 -28.31 -19.18
N SER A 643 -2.88 -29.42 -18.91
CA SER A 643 -3.52 -30.26 -19.92
C SER A 643 -5.04 -30.33 -19.77
N PHE A 644 -5.59 -29.66 -18.75
CA PHE A 644 -7.03 -29.60 -18.52
C PHE A 644 -7.65 -28.50 -19.37
N THR A 645 -8.59 -28.89 -20.25
CA THR A 645 -9.27 -27.98 -21.19
C THR A 645 -10.72 -27.69 -20.83
N GLY A 646 -11.17 -28.12 -19.64
CA GLY A 646 -12.51 -27.86 -19.16
C GLY A 646 -12.74 -26.41 -18.72
N GLY A 647 -11.69 -25.59 -18.59
CA GLY A 647 -11.79 -24.19 -18.15
C GLY A 647 -11.76 -24.00 -16.63
N GLY A 648 -11.55 -22.77 -16.18
CA GLY A 648 -11.52 -22.40 -14.77
C GLY A 648 -12.63 -21.43 -14.36
N PHE A 649 -12.80 -21.26 -13.06
CA PHE A 649 -13.48 -20.12 -12.43
C PHE A 649 -12.53 -19.45 -11.44
N VAL A 650 -12.74 -18.15 -11.22
CA VAL A 650 -11.93 -17.34 -10.32
C VAL A 650 -12.84 -16.52 -9.38
N SER A 651 -12.44 -16.35 -8.13
CA SER A 651 -13.00 -15.39 -7.18
C SER A 651 -11.89 -14.74 -6.36
N ILE A 652 -12.15 -13.57 -5.78
CA ILE A 652 -11.19 -12.81 -4.96
C ILE A 652 -11.86 -12.39 -3.66
N GLY A 653 -11.13 -12.47 -2.54
CA GLY A 653 -11.56 -11.98 -1.24
C GLY A 653 -10.54 -12.26 -0.13
N ASP A 654 -10.53 -11.41 0.89
CA ASP A 654 -9.56 -11.45 1.99
C ASP A 654 -9.93 -12.54 3.01
N LEU A 655 -9.33 -13.73 2.86
CA LEU A 655 -9.61 -14.91 3.70
C LEU A 655 -8.76 -14.89 4.98
N ASP A 656 -7.54 -14.35 4.92
CA ASP A 656 -6.63 -14.29 6.08
C ASP A 656 -6.64 -12.97 6.86
N GLY A 657 -7.50 -12.03 6.47
CA GLY A 657 -7.78 -10.78 7.17
C GLY A 657 -6.61 -9.79 7.09
N ASP A 658 -5.76 -9.93 6.08
CA ASP A 658 -4.56 -9.12 5.89
C ASP A 658 -4.81 -7.91 4.96
N GLY A 659 -6.06 -7.63 4.60
CA GLY A 659 -6.43 -6.52 3.73
C GLY A 659 -6.03 -6.73 2.26
N ARG A 660 -5.53 -7.91 1.90
CA ARG A 660 -5.30 -8.34 0.51
C ARG A 660 -6.23 -9.50 0.17
N GLY A 661 -6.67 -9.53 -1.06
CA GLY A 661 -7.55 -10.56 -1.58
C GLY A 661 -6.77 -11.82 -1.95
N GLU A 662 -7.15 -12.95 -1.36
CA GLU A 662 -6.78 -14.25 -1.90
C GLU A 662 -7.52 -14.52 -3.21
N VAL A 663 -6.82 -15.12 -4.17
CA VAL A 663 -7.38 -15.58 -5.43
C VAL A 663 -7.73 -17.05 -5.34
N VAL A 664 -9.00 -17.39 -5.56
CA VAL A 664 -9.47 -18.78 -5.54
C VAL A 664 -9.72 -19.26 -6.97
N LEU A 665 -9.04 -20.32 -7.37
CA LEU A 665 -9.20 -20.97 -8.66
C LEU A 665 -9.85 -22.34 -8.50
N THR A 666 -10.85 -22.59 -9.33
CA THR A 666 -11.58 -23.85 -9.37
C THR A 666 -11.70 -24.35 -10.81
N PRO A 667 -11.64 -25.67 -11.05
CA PRO A 667 -11.91 -26.19 -12.38
C PRO A 667 -13.42 -26.25 -12.64
N ASP A 668 -13.78 -26.12 -13.91
CA ASP A 668 -15.13 -26.40 -14.40
C ASP A 668 -15.31 -27.91 -14.68
N GLN A 669 -16.29 -28.26 -15.51
CA GLN A 669 -16.66 -29.61 -15.89
C GLN A 669 -15.45 -30.50 -16.23
N GLY A 670 -15.34 -31.62 -15.51
CA GLY A 670 -14.27 -32.61 -15.64
C GLY A 670 -13.22 -32.55 -14.53
N GLY A 671 -13.01 -31.39 -13.87
CA GLY A 671 -11.90 -31.22 -12.92
C GLY A 671 -12.23 -31.50 -11.45
N GLY A 672 -13.51 -31.73 -11.13
CA GLY A 672 -14.01 -31.99 -9.77
C GLY A 672 -14.16 -30.73 -8.91
N ALA A 673 -14.70 -30.86 -7.70
CA ALA A 673 -14.95 -29.70 -6.83
C ALA A 673 -13.69 -29.22 -6.10
N ARG A 674 -12.57 -29.08 -6.83
CA ARG A 674 -11.32 -28.62 -6.26
C ARG A 674 -11.35 -27.11 -6.04
N VAL A 675 -10.87 -26.68 -4.88
CA VAL A 675 -10.73 -25.28 -4.49
C VAL A 675 -9.27 -25.03 -4.17
N THR A 676 -8.56 -24.35 -5.07
CA THR A 676 -7.17 -23.95 -4.86
C THR A 676 -7.12 -22.47 -4.54
N ILE A 677 -6.52 -22.13 -3.41
CA ILE A 677 -6.49 -20.77 -2.88
C ILE A 677 -5.05 -20.26 -2.98
N PHE A 678 -4.89 -19.08 -3.54
CA PHE A 678 -3.60 -18.44 -3.76
C PHE A 678 -3.53 -17.10 -3.04
N THR A 679 -2.39 -16.81 -2.43
CA THR A 679 -1.98 -15.42 -2.21
C THR A 679 -1.07 -15.02 -3.37
N VAL A 680 -1.30 -13.83 -3.91
CA VAL A 680 -0.54 -13.28 -5.04
C VAL A 680 0.37 -12.16 -4.53
N TYR A 681 1.61 -12.15 -4.99
CA TYR A 681 2.61 -11.16 -4.67
C TYR A 681 3.19 -10.60 -5.98
N ASN A 682 3.88 -9.45 -5.92
CA ASN A 682 4.55 -8.84 -7.09
C ASN A 682 5.63 -9.74 -7.73
N VAL A 683 5.96 -10.87 -7.10
CA VAL A 683 6.96 -11.86 -7.55
C VAL A 683 6.33 -13.18 -8.02
N GLY A 684 5.00 -13.32 -7.99
CA GLY A 684 4.29 -14.53 -8.38
C GLY A 684 3.18 -14.95 -7.40
N ALA A 685 2.54 -16.09 -7.66
CA ALA A 685 1.46 -16.62 -6.83
C ALA A 685 1.86 -17.89 -6.06
N ARG A 686 1.37 -18.03 -4.83
CA ARG A 686 1.59 -19.20 -3.97
C ARG A 686 0.29 -19.86 -3.58
N VAL A 687 0.23 -21.18 -3.71
CA VAL A 687 -0.87 -21.99 -3.15
C VAL A 687 -0.81 -21.92 -1.63
N ARG A 688 -1.84 -21.36 -1.01
CA ARG A 688 -2.06 -21.38 0.45
C ARG A 688 -2.81 -22.63 0.88
N ALA A 689 -3.81 -23.03 0.11
CA ALA A 689 -4.64 -24.17 0.43
C ALA A 689 -5.20 -24.85 -0.82
N ASN A 690 -5.55 -26.12 -0.67
CA ASN A 690 -6.16 -26.92 -1.71
C ASN A 690 -7.11 -27.94 -1.10
N TYR A 691 -8.40 -27.81 -1.40
CA TYR A 691 -9.46 -28.63 -0.82
C TYR A 691 -10.38 -29.22 -1.88
N LEU A 692 -11.21 -30.18 -1.45
CA LEU A 692 -12.43 -30.55 -2.16
C LEU A 692 -13.60 -29.83 -1.49
N GLY A 693 -14.08 -28.76 -2.11
CA GLY A 693 -15.13 -27.89 -1.57
C GLY A 693 -16.54 -28.48 -1.63
N ILE A 694 -16.71 -29.62 -2.31
CA ILE A 694 -17.87 -30.49 -2.16
C ILE A 694 -17.34 -31.84 -1.69
N ASN A 695 -17.90 -32.35 -0.59
CA ASN A 695 -17.48 -33.62 0.01
C ASN A 695 -17.98 -34.84 -0.80
N ASP A 696 -17.50 -34.95 -2.03
CA ASP A 696 -17.63 -36.10 -2.92
C ASP A 696 -16.36 -36.21 -3.78
N PRO A 697 -15.41 -37.08 -3.40
CA PRO A 697 -14.15 -37.25 -4.14
C PRO A 697 -14.32 -37.76 -5.58
N ASN A 698 -15.47 -38.30 -5.95
CA ASN A 698 -15.77 -38.79 -7.31
C ASN A 698 -16.53 -37.76 -8.15
N PHE A 699 -17.02 -36.68 -7.54
CA PHE A 699 -17.68 -35.61 -8.28
C PHE A 699 -16.70 -34.94 -9.24
N ARG A 700 -17.09 -34.85 -10.51
CA ARG A 700 -16.31 -34.23 -11.60
C ARG A 700 -17.02 -33.06 -12.24
N GLY A 701 -18.06 -32.52 -11.60
CA GLY A 701 -18.84 -31.40 -12.15
C GLY A 701 -18.17 -30.04 -12.12
N GLY A 702 -17.00 -29.91 -11.48
CA GLY A 702 -16.36 -28.63 -11.21
C GLY A 702 -16.95 -27.92 -9.99
N ALA A 703 -16.41 -26.75 -9.67
CA ALA A 703 -16.94 -25.88 -8.63
C ALA A 703 -16.97 -24.43 -9.11
N ARG A 704 -17.80 -23.61 -8.46
CA ARG A 704 -17.80 -22.15 -8.56
C ARG A 704 -17.74 -21.59 -7.15
N THR A 705 -17.02 -20.50 -6.95
CA THR A 705 -16.79 -19.93 -5.62
C THR A 705 -17.17 -18.48 -5.56
N ALA A 706 -17.50 -18.01 -4.36
CA ALA A 706 -17.68 -16.61 -4.03
C ALA A 706 -17.10 -16.35 -2.63
N LEU A 707 -16.65 -15.12 -2.40
CA LEU A 707 -16.01 -14.70 -1.16
C LEU A 707 -16.69 -13.43 -0.61
N GLY A 708 -16.91 -13.38 0.70
CA GLY A 708 -17.46 -12.23 1.43
C GLY A 708 -17.90 -12.61 2.85
N ASP A 709 -18.01 -11.65 3.76
CA ASP A 709 -18.19 -11.89 5.21
C ASP A 709 -19.64 -12.21 5.55
N VAL A 710 -20.02 -13.48 5.48
CA VAL A 710 -21.41 -13.91 5.71
C VAL A 710 -21.70 -13.99 7.21
N ASN A 711 -20.69 -14.25 8.03
CA ASN A 711 -20.82 -14.48 9.46
C ASN A 711 -20.57 -13.23 10.33
N GLY A 712 -20.06 -12.14 9.75
CA GLY A 712 -19.83 -10.84 10.36
C GLY A 712 -18.59 -10.78 11.27
N ASP A 713 -17.57 -11.60 11.02
CA ASP A 713 -16.34 -11.66 11.83
C ASP A 713 -15.18 -10.83 11.29
N GLY A 714 -15.38 -10.12 10.18
CA GLY A 714 -14.35 -9.32 9.57
C GLY A 714 -13.36 -10.11 8.71
N ARG A 715 -13.65 -11.36 8.31
CA ARG A 715 -12.96 -12.11 7.24
C ARG A 715 -13.92 -12.61 6.16
N ALA A 716 -13.44 -12.74 4.92
CA ALA A 716 -14.27 -13.27 3.84
C ALA A 716 -14.60 -14.74 4.11
N ASP A 717 -15.86 -15.15 4.03
CA ASP A 717 -16.25 -16.56 4.05
C ASP A 717 -16.22 -17.18 2.65
N LEU A 718 -16.02 -18.49 2.59
CA LEU A 718 -15.93 -19.24 1.35
C LEU A 718 -17.23 -19.95 1.01
N LEU A 719 -17.91 -19.49 -0.04
CA LEU A 719 -18.99 -20.21 -0.69
C LEU A 719 -18.43 -21.13 -1.78
N VAL A 720 -18.88 -22.38 -1.80
CA VAL A 720 -18.62 -23.34 -2.87
C VAL A 720 -19.93 -23.87 -3.44
N ALA A 721 -20.19 -23.58 -4.71
CA ALA A 721 -21.31 -24.11 -5.47
C ALA A 721 -20.87 -25.28 -6.35
N ALA A 722 -21.65 -26.36 -6.34
CA ALA A 722 -21.40 -27.51 -7.21
C ALA A 722 -21.73 -27.16 -8.67
N GLY A 723 -20.86 -27.56 -9.61
CA GLY A 723 -21.06 -27.35 -11.04
C GLY A 723 -21.97 -28.41 -11.70
N PHE A 724 -21.60 -28.82 -12.92
CA PHE A 724 -22.36 -29.77 -13.75
C PHE A 724 -22.72 -31.07 -13.00
N GLN A 725 -23.98 -31.49 -13.09
CA GLN A 725 -24.60 -32.62 -12.37
C GLN A 725 -24.63 -32.53 -10.83
N GLY A 726 -24.07 -31.48 -10.21
CA GLY A 726 -24.08 -31.31 -8.75
C GLY A 726 -25.39 -30.77 -8.18
N GLY A 727 -26.30 -30.33 -9.06
CA GLY A 727 -27.47 -29.55 -8.68
C GLY A 727 -27.11 -28.15 -8.19
N PRO A 728 -28.09 -27.30 -7.83
CA PRO A 728 -27.85 -25.97 -7.29
C PRO A 728 -27.37 -26.02 -5.82
N ARG A 729 -26.47 -26.96 -5.50
CA ARG A 729 -25.93 -27.20 -4.16
C ARG A 729 -24.92 -26.12 -3.80
N VAL A 730 -25.07 -25.57 -2.61
CA VAL A 730 -24.20 -24.55 -2.02
C VAL A 730 -23.69 -25.08 -0.68
N ALA A 731 -22.39 -25.01 -0.48
CA ALA A 731 -21.70 -25.19 0.80
C ALA A 731 -21.06 -23.87 1.21
N LEU A 732 -21.07 -23.56 2.50
CA LEU A 732 -20.55 -22.30 3.04
C LEU A 732 -19.59 -22.59 4.20
N TYR A 733 -18.38 -22.07 4.12
CA TYR A 733 -17.28 -22.34 5.03
C TYR A 733 -16.74 -21.06 5.66
N ASP A 734 -16.35 -21.18 6.93
CA ASP A 734 -15.73 -20.11 7.72
C ASP A 734 -14.34 -19.79 7.14
N GLY A 735 -14.20 -18.58 6.61
CA GLY A 735 -12.97 -18.10 6.00
C GLY A 735 -11.76 -18.11 6.92
N LYS A 736 -11.96 -17.72 8.18
CA LYS A 736 -10.93 -17.65 9.22
C LYS A 736 -10.29 -19.01 9.50
N GLN A 737 -11.03 -20.09 9.23
CA GLN A 737 -10.58 -21.45 9.50
C GLN A 737 -9.92 -22.11 8.28
N VAL A 738 -10.08 -21.57 7.08
CA VAL A 738 -9.61 -22.18 5.83
C VAL A 738 -8.11 -22.49 5.85
N PHE A 739 -7.27 -21.66 6.48
CA PHE A 739 -5.81 -21.88 6.55
C PHE A 739 -5.32 -22.59 7.83
N THR A 740 -6.20 -22.81 8.80
CA THR A 740 -5.82 -23.33 10.12
C THR A 740 -6.46 -24.68 10.43
N ALA A 741 -7.78 -24.78 10.31
CA ALA A 741 -8.57 -26.00 10.53
C ALA A 741 -9.11 -26.62 9.24
N GLY A 742 -8.95 -25.94 8.10
CA GLY A 742 -9.47 -26.34 6.80
C GLY A 742 -10.91 -25.89 6.58
N LEU A 743 -11.67 -26.62 5.75
CA LEU A 743 -13.05 -26.27 5.43
C LEU A 743 -14.00 -26.59 6.59
N VAL A 744 -14.31 -25.59 7.41
CA VAL A 744 -15.26 -25.70 8.52
C VAL A 744 -16.61 -25.09 8.13
N PRO A 745 -17.70 -25.88 8.02
CA PRO A 745 -18.98 -25.37 7.57
C PRO A 745 -19.58 -24.38 8.57
N ILE A 746 -20.04 -23.22 8.10
CA ILE A 746 -20.83 -22.29 8.92
C ILE A 746 -22.26 -22.82 9.10
N THR A 747 -22.76 -23.51 8.07
CA THR A 747 -24.09 -24.09 8.09
C THR A 747 -24.13 -25.36 7.24
N SER A 748 -25.24 -26.10 7.29
CA SER A 748 -25.45 -27.27 6.44
C SER A 748 -25.58 -26.88 4.97
N ASP A 749 -25.01 -27.69 4.07
CA ASP A 749 -25.24 -27.55 2.63
C ASP A 749 -26.73 -27.54 2.28
N PHE A 750 -27.09 -26.79 1.24
CA PHE A 750 -28.47 -26.67 0.78
C PHE A 750 -28.56 -26.50 -0.74
N PHE A 751 -29.77 -26.64 -1.27
CA PHE A 751 -30.06 -26.35 -2.67
C PHE A 751 -30.72 -24.98 -2.80
N ALA A 752 -30.10 -24.07 -3.55
CA ALA A 752 -30.56 -22.70 -3.71
C ALA A 752 -31.83 -22.58 -4.59
N PHE A 753 -31.99 -23.51 -5.53
CA PHE A 753 -33.11 -23.59 -6.48
C PHE A 753 -33.66 -25.03 -6.54
N ASP A 754 -34.57 -25.29 -7.49
CA ASP A 754 -35.12 -26.61 -7.74
C ASP A 754 -34.01 -27.67 -7.90
N GLN A 755 -34.12 -28.75 -7.13
CA GLN A 755 -33.10 -29.80 -7.07
C GLN A 755 -32.95 -30.55 -8.40
N GLY A 756 -33.88 -30.40 -9.35
CA GLY A 756 -33.84 -30.90 -10.71
C GLY A 756 -32.89 -30.12 -11.64
N LEU A 757 -32.50 -28.90 -11.28
CA LEU A 757 -31.47 -28.16 -12.02
C LEU A 757 -30.13 -28.93 -11.94
N ARG A 758 -29.33 -28.92 -13.02
CA ARG A 758 -28.10 -29.73 -13.11
C ARG A 758 -26.84 -28.92 -13.36
N ASN A 759 -26.92 -27.63 -13.69
CA ASN A 759 -25.73 -26.82 -14.00
C ASN A 759 -25.34 -25.85 -12.89
N GLY A 760 -25.64 -26.21 -11.64
CA GLY A 760 -25.23 -25.45 -10.46
C GLY A 760 -25.89 -24.08 -10.33
N VAL A 761 -25.22 -23.20 -9.61
CA VAL A 761 -25.53 -21.78 -9.47
C VAL A 761 -24.30 -20.93 -9.78
N PHE A 762 -24.52 -19.69 -10.19
CA PHE A 762 -23.53 -18.62 -10.08
C PHE A 762 -23.78 -17.88 -8.78
N ALA A 763 -22.73 -17.41 -8.13
CA ALA A 763 -22.84 -16.84 -6.80
C ALA A 763 -21.93 -15.63 -6.64
N SER A 764 -22.36 -14.69 -5.82
CA SER A 764 -21.57 -13.58 -5.30
C SER A 764 -22.04 -13.28 -3.88
N ILE A 765 -21.22 -12.58 -3.11
CA ILE A 765 -21.54 -12.19 -1.73
C ILE A 765 -21.40 -10.68 -1.59
N GLY A 766 -22.40 -10.02 -1.02
CA GLY A 766 -22.40 -8.58 -0.74
C GLY A 766 -23.57 -8.19 0.14
N ASP A 767 -23.44 -7.11 0.91
CA ASP A 767 -24.48 -6.63 1.85
C ASP A 767 -25.62 -5.91 1.09
N VAL A 768 -26.61 -6.67 0.60
CA VAL A 768 -27.69 -6.16 -0.25
C VAL A 768 -28.80 -5.51 0.58
N ASP A 769 -28.95 -5.91 1.84
CA ASP A 769 -29.95 -5.34 2.75
C ASP A 769 -29.44 -4.31 3.75
N GLY A 770 -28.13 -4.06 3.77
CA GLY A 770 -27.46 -3.00 4.52
C GLY A 770 -27.36 -3.30 6.02
N ASP A 771 -27.39 -4.58 6.40
CA ASP A 771 -27.38 -5.03 7.80
C ASP A 771 -25.99 -5.31 8.37
N GLY A 772 -24.95 -5.16 7.54
CA GLY A 772 -23.56 -5.37 7.88
C GLY A 772 -23.07 -6.82 7.73
N PHE A 773 -23.88 -7.73 7.20
CA PHE A 773 -23.51 -9.09 6.86
C PHE A 773 -23.55 -9.29 5.34
N GLY A 774 -22.64 -10.09 4.80
CA GLY A 774 -22.63 -10.46 3.39
C GLY A 774 -23.80 -11.37 3.04
N ASP A 775 -24.63 -10.95 2.09
CA ASP A 775 -25.75 -11.73 1.57
C ASP A 775 -25.35 -12.57 0.37
N LEU A 776 -25.92 -13.76 0.25
CA LEU A 776 -25.68 -14.64 -0.90
C LEU A 776 -26.57 -14.21 -2.06
N VAL A 777 -25.97 -13.66 -3.12
CA VAL A 777 -26.62 -13.37 -4.40
C VAL A 777 -26.41 -14.56 -5.34
N LEU A 778 -27.48 -15.28 -5.66
CA LEU A 778 -27.46 -16.56 -6.35
C LEU A 778 -28.20 -16.48 -7.68
N GLY A 779 -27.52 -16.81 -8.78
CA GLY A 779 -28.08 -16.93 -10.12
C GLY A 779 -28.24 -18.40 -10.52
N ALA A 780 -29.40 -18.79 -11.05
CA ALA A 780 -29.60 -20.15 -11.55
C ALA A 780 -28.67 -20.46 -12.74
N GLY A 781 -28.03 -21.62 -12.74
CA GLY A 781 -27.24 -22.09 -13.88
C GLY A 781 -28.08 -22.44 -15.12
N SER A 782 -27.40 -22.71 -16.23
CA SER A 782 -28.02 -23.10 -17.51
C SER A 782 -29.00 -24.28 -17.35
N GLY A 783 -30.08 -24.31 -18.12
CA GLY A 783 -31.21 -25.23 -17.93
C GLY A 783 -32.25 -24.73 -16.92
N GLY A 784 -31.97 -23.67 -16.16
CA GLY A 784 -32.92 -22.92 -15.35
C GLY A 784 -33.26 -21.57 -15.98
N ALA A 785 -34.37 -20.95 -15.56
CA ALA A 785 -34.69 -19.56 -15.90
C ALA A 785 -33.59 -18.60 -15.39
N PRO A 786 -33.49 -17.37 -15.92
CA PRO A 786 -32.61 -16.32 -15.39
C PRO A 786 -33.11 -15.80 -14.02
N ALA A 787 -33.23 -16.72 -13.07
CA ALA A 787 -33.69 -16.47 -11.71
C ALA A 787 -32.53 -16.01 -10.83
N VAL A 788 -32.76 -14.93 -10.09
CA VAL A 788 -31.86 -14.40 -9.08
C VAL A 788 -32.54 -14.49 -7.72
N ARG A 789 -31.83 -15.06 -6.75
CA ARG A 789 -32.28 -15.18 -5.37
C ARG A 789 -31.21 -14.62 -4.43
N VAL A 790 -31.63 -13.77 -3.51
CA VAL A 790 -30.77 -13.16 -2.48
C VAL A 790 -31.16 -13.71 -1.12
N LEU A 791 -30.20 -14.32 -0.42
CA LEU A 791 -30.41 -14.91 0.91
C LEU A 791 -29.61 -14.13 1.96
N SER A 792 -30.29 -13.73 3.04
CA SER A 792 -29.67 -13.00 4.15
C SER A 792 -28.57 -13.83 4.80
N GLY A 793 -27.34 -13.31 4.80
CA GLY A 793 -26.20 -13.94 5.46
C GLY A 793 -26.43 -14.10 6.96
N ARG A 794 -26.90 -13.01 7.58
CA ARG A 794 -27.27 -13.00 8.99
C ARG A 794 -28.33 -14.07 9.33
N THR A 795 -29.31 -14.28 8.46
CA THR A 795 -30.33 -15.32 8.68
C THR A 795 -29.77 -16.73 8.49
N LEU A 796 -28.87 -16.92 7.53
CA LEU A 796 -28.17 -18.20 7.31
C LEU A 796 -27.35 -18.62 8.54
N VAL A 797 -26.67 -17.67 9.19
CA VAL A 797 -25.78 -17.96 10.32
C VAL A 797 -26.52 -17.94 11.66
N PHE A 798 -27.35 -16.93 11.90
CA PHE A 798 -27.97 -16.67 13.21
C PHE A 798 -29.49 -16.83 13.26
N GLY A 799 -30.16 -16.89 12.11
CA GLY A 799 -31.63 -16.87 11.97
C GLY A 799 -32.30 -18.23 11.80
N GLY A 800 -31.58 -19.34 11.98
CA GLY A 800 -32.11 -20.70 11.87
C GLY A 800 -31.68 -21.48 10.63
N GLY A 801 -30.68 -21.00 9.90
CA GLY A 801 -30.04 -21.75 8.82
C GLY A 801 -30.70 -21.60 7.44
N PRO A 802 -30.28 -22.42 6.46
CA PRO A 802 -30.74 -22.35 5.07
C PRO A 802 -32.25 -22.47 4.90
N GLY A 803 -32.91 -23.29 5.72
CA GLY A 803 -34.37 -23.42 5.67
C GLY A 803 -35.10 -22.12 5.97
N ALA A 804 -34.59 -21.33 6.93
CA ALA A 804 -35.16 -20.03 7.29
C ALA A 804 -34.87 -19.00 6.19
N ALA A 805 -33.62 -18.92 5.72
CA ALA A 805 -33.23 -18.00 4.66
C ALA A 805 -33.97 -18.25 3.34
N LEU A 806 -34.19 -19.52 2.96
CA LEU A 806 -34.96 -19.89 1.75
C LEU A 806 -36.46 -19.62 1.88
N ALA A 807 -37.02 -19.67 3.09
CA ALA A 807 -38.43 -19.39 3.32
C ALA A 807 -38.73 -17.89 3.21
N THR A 808 -37.77 -17.04 3.58
CA THR A 808 -37.86 -15.57 3.53
C THR A 808 -36.61 -14.98 2.89
N PRO A 809 -36.42 -15.15 1.56
CA PRO A 809 -35.30 -14.53 0.86
C PRO A 809 -35.45 -13.01 0.88
N ILE A 810 -34.32 -12.28 0.85
CA ILE A 810 -34.31 -10.82 0.69
C ILE A 810 -34.98 -10.48 -0.63
N SER A 811 -34.59 -11.17 -1.71
CA SER A 811 -35.13 -10.99 -3.06
C SER A 811 -35.20 -12.31 -3.82
N ASP A 812 -36.20 -12.50 -4.69
CA ASP A 812 -36.39 -13.72 -5.51
C ASP A 812 -37.16 -13.36 -6.79
N PHE A 813 -36.44 -13.10 -7.88
CA PHE A 813 -37.01 -12.54 -9.12
C PHE A 813 -36.40 -13.17 -10.38
N PHE A 814 -37.05 -12.93 -11.53
CA PHE A 814 -36.52 -13.27 -12.85
C PHE A 814 -36.03 -12.00 -13.55
N VAL A 815 -34.84 -12.04 -14.13
CA VAL A 815 -34.31 -10.92 -14.93
C VAL A 815 -35.25 -10.64 -16.09
N ASN A 816 -35.67 -9.38 -16.24
CA ASN A 816 -36.62 -8.92 -17.24
C ASN A 816 -37.98 -9.65 -17.20
N GLY A 817 -38.36 -10.17 -16.03
CA GLY A 817 -39.56 -10.99 -15.84
C GLY A 817 -39.56 -12.32 -16.60
N ASP A 818 -38.42 -12.77 -17.14
CA ASP A 818 -38.35 -13.96 -18.00
C ASP A 818 -38.31 -15.25 -17.17
N SER A 819 -39.48 -15.87 -17.00
CA SER A 819 -39.62 -17.17 -16.35
C SER A 819 -39.52 -18.36 -17.31
N ASP A 820 -39.46 -18.12 -18.62
CA ASP A 820 -39.65 -19.16 -19.65
C ASP A 820 -38.34 -19.61 -20.28
N SER A 821 -37.37 -18.70 -20.41
CA SER A 821 -36.02 -19.02 -20.86
C SER A 821 -35.36 -20.06 -19.94
N ARG A 822 -34.37 -20.79 -20.47
CA ARG A 822 -33.58 -21.78 -19.72
C ARG A 822 -32.08 -21.50 -19.81
N THR A 823 -31.71 -20.24 -19.98
CA THR A 823 -30.33 -19.80 -20.21
C THR A 823 -29.52 -19.67 -18.91
N GLY A 824 -30.19 -19.64 -17.76
CA GLY A 824 -29.62 -19.20 -16.48
C GLY A 824 -29.20 -17.73 -16.49
N VAL A 825 -28.51 -17.31 -15.43
CA VAL A 825 -28.00 -15.94 -15.23
C VAL A 825 -26.71 -15.97 -14.42
N ARG A 826 -25.71 -15.18 -14.84
CA ARG A 826 -24.47 -14.94 -14.07
C ARG A 826 -24.67 -13.70 -13.21
N VAL A 827 -24.13 -13.68 -12.00
CA VAL A 827 -24.37 -12.61 -11.02
C VAL A 827 -23.07 -12.15 -10.37
N THR A 828 -22.97 -10.86 -10.06
CA THR A 828 -22.02 -10.30 -9.12
C THR A 828 -22.68 -9.21 -8.26
N ALA A 829 -22.21 -9.03 -7.04
CA ALA A 829 -22.67 -8.00 -6.12
C ALA A 829 -21.59 -6.92 -5.99
N LYS A 830 -21.94 -5.67 -6.34
CA LYS A 830 -21.02 -4.51 -6.33
C LYS A 830 -21.80 -3.27 -5.97
N ASN A 831 -21.18 -2.31 -5.28
CA ASN A 831 -21.86 -1.06 -4.93
C ASN A 831 -21.67 -0.04 -6.06
N VAL A 832 -22.50 -0.14 -7.09
CA VAL A 832 -22.39 0.67 -8.31
C VAL A 832 -22.83 2.09 -8.03
N ASP A 833 -23.94 2.31 -7.32
CA ASP A 833 -24.46 3.66 -7.07
C ASP A 833 -23.79 4.41 -5.90
N GLY A 834 -22.96 3.71 -5.13
CA GLY A 834 -22.19 4.27 -4.02
C GLY A 834 -23.01 4.46 -2.74
N ASP A 835 -24.19 3.84 -2.63
CA ASP A 835 -25.01 3.88 -1.44
C ASP A 835 -24.53 2.87 -0.36
N GLN A 836 -25.36 2.51 0.62
CA GLN A 836 -24.96 1.57 1.68
C GLN A 836 -25.23 0.10 1.34
N PHE A 837 -25.85 -0.18 0.20
CA PHE A 837 -26.28 -1.49 -0.23
C PHE A 837 -25.40 -1.97 -1.39
N ALA A 838 -25.14 -3.27 -1.46
CA ALA A 838 -24.56 -3.88 -2.64
C ALA A 838 -25.63 -3.98 -3.74
N ASP A 839 -25.31 -3.46 -4.93
CA ASP A 839 -26.14 -3.62 -6.13
C ASP A 839 -25.92 -4.99 -6.76
N ILE A 840 -26.91 -5.42 -7.53
CA ILE A 840 -26.89 -6.72 -8.21
C ILE A 840 -26.62 -6.47 -9.69
N VAL A 841 -25.51 -7.00 -10.19
CA VAL A 841 -25.19 -6.99 -11.61
C VAL A 841 -25.43 -8.38 -12.18
N THR A 842 -26.16 -8.45 -13.28
CA THR A 842 -26.49 -9.71 -13.96
C THR A 842 -25.94 -9.73 -15.37
N GLY A 843 -25.42 -10.88 -15.80
CA GLY A 843 -24.96 -11.15 -17.17
C GLY A 843 -25.84 -12.19 -17.85
N SER A 844 -26.13 -12.00 -19.14
CA SER A 844 -26.94 -12.92 -19.93
C SER A 844 -26.35 -14.32 -20.01
N GLY A 845 -27.23 -15.32 -20.10
CA GLY A 845 -26.85 -16.72 -20.18
C GLY A 845 -26.37 -17.17 -21.57
N GLU A 846 -26.13 -18.48 -21.69
CA GLU A 846 -25.60 -19.10 -22.91
C GLU A 846 -26.49 -18.87 -24.14
N ASN A 847 -25.86 -18.64 -25.29
CA ASN A 847 -26.49 -18.46 -26.61
C ASN A 847 -27.48 -17.29 -26.66
N GLN A 848 -27.31 -16.29 -25.80
CA GLN A 848 -28.08 -15.03 -25.83
C GLN A 848 -27.20 -13.89 -26.34
N PRO A 849 -27.81 -12.82 -26.89
CA PRO A 849 -27.14 -11.53 -27.04
C PRO A 849 -26.45 -11.12 -25.74
N SER A 850 -25.26 -10.52 -25.84
CA SER A 850 -24.58 -9.95 -24.70
C SER A 850 -25.45 -8.88 -24.05
N PHE A 851 -25.69 -9.05 -22.75
CA PHE A 851 -26.51 -8.13 -21.99
C PHE A 851 -26.08 -8.18 -20.52
N MET A 852 -25.89 -7.00 -19.95
CA MET A 852 -25.61 -6.79 -18.54
C MET A 852 -26.65 -5.83 -17.97
N ARG A 853 -27.28 -6.19 -16.85
CA ARG A 853 -28.25 -5.33 -16.15
C ARG A 853 -27.86 -5.13 -14.70
N VAL A 854 -27.88 -3.87 -14.26
CA VAL A 854 -27.56 -3.42 -12.91
C VAL A 854 -28.85 -3.07 -12.18
N TYR A 855 -29.06 -3.65 -11.01
CA TYR A 855 -30.22 -3.44 -10.14
C TYR A 855 -29.79 -2.78 -8.84
N ALA A 856 -30.54 -1.75 -8.41
CA ALA A 856 -30.31 -1.08 -7.14
C ALA A 856 -30.57 -2.02 -5.95
N GLY A 857 -29.54 -2.28 -5.15
CA GLY A 857 -29.61 -3.15 -3.96
C GLY A 857 -30.64 -2.67 -2.95
N SER A 858 -30.75 -1.35 -2.80
CA SER A 858 -31.75 -0.65 -1.97
C SER A 858 -33.20 -1.03 -2.29
N SER A 859 -33.48 -1.50 -3.52
CA SER A 859 -34.82 -1.90 -3.98
C SER A 859 -35.04 -3.41 -4.06
N ALA A 860 -33.99 -4.22 -3.85
CA ALA A 860 -34.05 -5.67 -3.99
C ALA A 860 -34.79 -6.30 -2.81
N ARG A 861 -36.12 -6.25 -2.82
CA ARG A 861 -36.98 -6.74 -1.74
C ARG A 861 -38.16 -7.55 -2.28
N GLY A 862 -38.36 -8.75 -1.75
CA GLY A 862 -39.50 -9.62 -2.08
C GLY A 862 -39.38 -10.27 -3.46
N ARG A 863 -40.50 -10.39 -4.19
CA ARG A 863 -40.56 -11.11 -5.49
C ARG A 863 -40.68 -10.21 -6.72
N ALA A 864 -40.74 -8.90 -6.52
CA ALA A 864 -40.74 -7.97 -7.65
C ALA A 864 -39.32 -7.86 -8.21
N GLU A 865 -39.20 -7.69 -9.53
CA GLU A 865 -37.92 -7.33 -10.13
C GLU A 865 -37.47 -5.97 -9.55
N PRO A 866 -36.23 -5.85 -9.03
CA PRO A 866 -35.77 -4.62 -8.41
C PRO A 866 -35.65 -3.46 -9.42
N ALA A 867 -35.50 -2.24 -8.92
CA ALA A 867 -35.28 -1.07 -9.75
C ALA A 867 -33.97 -1.20 -10.55
N VAL A 868 -34.05 -0.96 -11.85
CA VAL A 868 -32.90 -1.01 -12.76
C VAL A 868 -32.16 0.33 -12.72
N ILE A 869 -30.86 0.29 -12.47
CA ILE A 869 -29.95 1.44 -12.58
C ILE A 869 -29.56 1.65 -14.06
N GLN A 870 -29.17 0.56 -14.72
CA GLN A 870 -28.61 0.61 -16.07
C GLN A 870 -28.68 -0.75 -16.77
N ASP A 871 -28.87 -0.70 -18.09
CA ASP A 871 -28.63 -1.79 -19.01
C ASP A 871 -27.40 -1.48 -19.88
N VAL A 872 -26.51 -2.46 -20.08
CA VAL A 872 -25.28 -2.35 -20.85
C VAL A 872 -25.18 -3.53 -21.81
N ASP A 873 -24.81 -3.28 -23.05
CA ASP A 873 -24.41 -4.32 -24.01
C ASP A 873 -22.88 -4.33 -24.14
N PRO A 874 -22.18 -5.26 -23.45
CA PRO A 874 -20.73 -5.22 -23.37
C PRO A 874 -20.01 -5.69 -24.63
N PHE A 875 -20.67 -6.44 -25.53
CA PHE A 875 -20.00 -7.07 -26.68
C PHE A 875 -20.74 -6.92 -28.01
N GLY A 876 -22.02 -6.52 -28.03
CA GLY A 876 -22.81 -6.33 -29.25
C GLY A 876 -23.11 -7.61 -30.03
N VAL A 877 -22.87 -8.80 -29.46
CA VAL A 877 -22.96 -10.09 -30.15
C VAL A 877 -23.57 -11.17 -29.26
N ALA A 878 -24.11 -12.23 -29.87
CA ALA A 878 -24.51 -13.42 -29.12
C ALA A 878 -23.29 -14.22 -28.68
N LEU A 879 -23.28 -14.67 -27.43
CA LEU A 879 -22.15 -15.37 -26.83
C LEU A 879 -22.51 -16.80 -26.46
N THR A 880 -21.65 -17.75 -26.85
CA THR A 880 -21.87 -19.19 -26.63
C THR A 880 -21.97 -19.53 -25.14
N GLU A 881 -21.10 -18.93 -24.31
CA GLU A 881 -21.06 -19.19 -22.86
C GLU A 881 -21.75 -18.14 -21.99
N GLY A 882 -22.34 -17.11 -22.60
CA GLY A 882 -22.94 -15.97 -21.91
C GLY A 882 -21.93 -14.92 -21.43
N VAL A 883 -22.43 -13.95 -20.66
CA VAL A 883 -21.64 -12.85 -20.07
C VAL A 883 -21.29 -13.22 -18.63
N PHE A 884 -20.00 -13.23 -18.31
CA PHE A 884 -19.48 -13.43 -16.95
C PHE A 884 -19.19 -12.07 -16.34
N VAL A 885 -19.82 -11.80 -15.20
CA VAL A 885 -19.63 -10.57 -14.43
C VAL A 885 -18.92 -10.94 -13.12
N GLY A 886 -17.87 -10.21 -12.79
CA GLY A 886 -16.99 -10.48 -11.64
C GLY A 886 -16.58 -9.24 -10.90
#